data_AF-A0A411HMB0-F1
#
_entry.id   AF-A0A411HMB0-F1
#
_cell.length_a   1.000
_cell.length_b   1.000
_cell.length_c   1.000
_cell.angle_alpha   90.00
_cell.angle_beta   90.00
_cell.angle_gamma   90.00
#
_symmetry.space_group_name_H-M   'P 1'
#
loop_
_entity.id
_entity.type
_entity.pdbx_description
1 polymer ?
#
loop_
_entity_poly.entity_id
_entity_poly.type
_entity_poly.pdbx_seq_one_letter_code
_entity_poly.pdbx_strand_id
1 'polypeptide(L)'
;MLLYPEGVCSCVRHRVRHKTVKHCRYIASSFARNLFRVGFAMFGKYIRSLAVFALLATAMAGHAQVVISQVYGGGGNTGATFTNDFIEVFNRGSAAVDINGWSVQYASSAGTTWAATTLASTSTMLQPGQYYLVQEASGGAVGAALPAADATGGLNLSATNGKVALVNTSTALTGASPTGSAIQDLVGFGTATFFEGSGAAAAGSNTTALIRAAAGCTDTNSNSADFAVATPTPRNRLSTLHVCGGGGGPTNPSATGAASPTSVLAGNSTLLTVSVTPGGTPTSTGLAVTVNLTAIGGSANQTFYDDGSNGDTTPGDNVFSYNATVAGATSGGSKSLTATITDAQSRSATAPITLTVTTPPVTIMQIQGHGGLSPLAGSTATTTGTVTAVGTKGFFIQDPTGDNDVTTSDAVYVFINAAPTVVVGNSVTVTATVSDYQGSTELSATLPSIVNIVNNGAGVVPSAVVLDNNPPSTDPTTGICANPAITVADGLQANNFACLDGMLVTMNDAIVTGATFGTGSDGVHQGLPSGFYATLASQPRPYRAVGAAWPGLGGSIPVWNGEPEILEIYYNGLAFPSAGYIYNAGTRFSVTGVIQGYQGAYEMYPITMTTNTAIPAPTYPQPVKDSADGTLTIGTQNMLHFFNATADGADTSTYTDSCAGTGASDTCPTPAQYAIRLQKMSKQIREVLKSPIALGVEEIENYSTLTDLKNRIYTDSGNTLMYQQFTMPGNDLGGINLGILVRNDVVVHSVTQMYKGTTTSSCSSGASCLLNDRPPVLLDATFNGYHFNLLVIYDRSLINLGVNDYVGKKRTEQAVQIASIVQALQSGGTLVGAGNAQQDSAGVITSPGPFNITGDVNVPLIVVGDFNAYEFTDGYVDVTGMITGAAVQAQNKYWDLSGTYVAPSPTLIDTGIKADPTQRYSYNFSGYAQEIDHVLLSRRGWKDFVSVSNAHGNSDVSEAGITGTTPIVLDASTAAHSSDHDGQVLTIAIDRIFADGLEAPPQ
;
A
#
# COMPACT_ATOMS: atom_id res chain seq x y z
N MET A 1 -47.92 -6.92 39.82
CA MET A 1 -48.65 -8.10 40.31
C MET A 1 -48.04 -9.32 39.63
N LEU A 2 -47.44 -10.24 40.40
CA LEU A 2 -46.82 -11.53 40.00
C LEU A 2 -45.75 -11.47 38.88
N LEU A 3 -44.43 -11.50 39.17
CA LEU A 3 -43.55 -12.56 39.75
C LEU A 3 -43.03 -13.55 38.66
N TYR A 4 -41.75 -13.53 38.25
CA TYR A 4 -40.51 -14.05 38.92
C TYR A 4 -40.38 -15.61 38.87
N PRO A 5 -39.20 -16.26 39.03
CA PRO A 5 -37.82 -15.92 38.56
C PRO A 5 -36.84 -17.14 38.35
N GLU A 6 -35.53 -16.85 38.15
CA GLU A 6 -34.29 -17.59 38.59
C GLU A 6 -34.13 -19.11 38.27
N GLY A 7 -32.94 -19.74 38.23
CA GLY A 7 -31.52 -19.41 38.48
C GLY A 7 -30.66 -20.67 38.14
N VAL A 8 -29.44 -20.98 38.61
CA VAL A 8 -28.42 -20.37 39.49
C VAL A 8 -27.03 -20.95 39.09
N CYS A 9 -25.92 -20.26 39.35
CA CYS A 9 -24.53 -20.70 39.09
C CYS A 9 -24.06 -21.96 39.87
N SER A 10 -22.99 -22.62 39.39
CA SER A 10 -21.82 -22.92 40.26
C SER A 10 -20.54 -23.33 39.48
N CYS A 11 -19.39 -22.83 39.93
CA CYS A 11 -18.04 -23.32 39.57
C CYS A 11 -17.63 -24.50 40.47
N VAL A 12 -16.60 -25.28 40.06
CA VAL A 12 -15.38 -25.59 40.87
C VAL A 12 -14.46 -26.59 40.11
N ARG A 13 -13.13 -26.39 40.24
CA ARG A 13 -12.06 -27.26 39.70
C ARG A 13 -11.80 -28.48 40.61
N HIS A 14 -11.24 -29.57 40.08
CA HIS A 14 -10.05 -30.19 40.70
C HIS A 14 -9.25 -31.15 39.78
N ARG A 15 -7.92 -31.19 39.96
CA ARG A 15 -6.98 -32.17 39.37
C ARG A 15 -6.86 -33.42 40.26
N VAL A 16 -6.60 -34.61 39.67
CA VAL A 16 -5.83 -35.70 40.30
C VAL A 16 -4.98 -36.45 39.24
N ARG A 17 -3.81 -37.00 39.63
CA ARG A 17 -2.90 -37.85 38.83
C ARG A 17 -2.81 -39.28 39.40
N HIS A 18 -2.53 -40.25 38.51
CA HIS A 18 -1.71 -41.49 38.70
C HIS A 18 -2.22 -42.79 39.41
N LYS A 19 -2.07 -43.89 38.63
CA LYS A 19 -1.40 -45.19 38.91
C LYS A 19 -2.09 -46.35 39.69
N THR A 20 -2.37 -47.43 38.94
CA THR A 20 -1.97 -48.86 39.12
C THR A 20 -1.76 -49.48 37.72
N VAL A 21 -0.89 -50.44 37.35
CA VAL A 21 0.24 -51.21 37.96
C VAL A 21 -0.10 -52.55 38.67
N LYS A 22 0.28 -53.71 38.06
CA LYS A 22 1.20 -54.77 38.62
C LYS A 22 1.39 -56.04 37.72
N HIS A 23 2.65 -56.33 37.35
CA HIS A 23 3.35 -57.67 37.30
C HIS A 23 2.88 -58.77 36.29
N CYS A 24 3.70 -59.76 35.85
CA CYS A 24 5.08 -60.18 36.20
C CYS A 24 5.89 -60.79 35.02
N ARG A 25 7.17 -61.15 35.25
CA ARG A 25 8.19 -61.69 34.29
C ARG A 25 8.45 -63.21 34.45
N TYR A 26 9.03 -63.90 33.43
CA TYR A 26 10.32 -64.67 33.42
C TYR A 26 10.40 -65.90 32.45
N ILE A 27 11.32 -65.81 31.46
CA ILE A 27 12.40 -66.78 31.06
C ILE A 27 12.17 -68.21 30.45
N ALA A 28 13.09 -68.52 29.50
CA ALA A 28 13.70 -69.81 29.08
C ALA A 28 13.10 -70.70 27.95
N SER A 29 13.87 -70.76 26.85
CA SER A 29 14.25 -71.90 25.99
C SER A 29 13.62 -73.29 26.15
N SER A 30 13.34 -73.97 25.01
CA SER A 30 14.18 -75.12 24.56
C SER A 30 13.70 -75.81 23.25
N PHE A 31 14.67 -76.39 22.52
CA PHE A 31 14.61 -77.62 21.71
C PHE A 31 13.40 -77.96 20.79
N ALA A 32 13.61 -77.74 19.48
CA ALA A 32 13.85 -78.77 18.43
C ALA A 32 12.86 -79.94 18.16
N ARG A 33 12.91 -80.41 16.87
CA ARG A 33 12.26 -81.62 16.27
C ARG A 33 10.76 -81.45 15.98
N ASN A 34 10.11 -82.07 14.98
CA ASN A 34 10.44 -83.05 13.91
C ASN A 34 9.27 -83.02 12.86
N LEU A 35 9.28 -83.52 11.62
CA LEU A 35 10.26 -84.09 10.67
C LEU A 35 9.57 -84.23 9.26
N PHE A 36 10.27 -84.81 8.26
CA PHE A 36 9.72 -85.63 7.14
C PHE A 36 8.96 -84.97 5.94
N ARG A 37 9.06 -85.44 4.67
CA ARG A 37 9.98 -86.39 3.96
C ARG A 37 9.66 -86.47 2.44
N VAL A 38 10.62 -86.94 1.63
CA VAL A 38 10.51 -87.49 0.23
C VAL A 38 10.14 -86.47 -0.89
N GLY A 39 10.72 -86.47 -2.11
CA GLY A 39 11.91 -87.16 -2.64
C GLY A 39 11.72 -87.93 -3.97
N PHE A 40 12.65 -87.74 -4.93
CA PHE A 40 12.95 -88.62 -6.10
C PHE A 40 11.92 -88.65 -7.28
N ALA A 41 12.29 -88.92 -8.55
CA ALA A 41 13.51 -89.49 -9.15
C ALA A 41 13.78 -89.09 -10.64
N MET A 42 14.87 -89.64 -11.21
CA MET A 42 15.23 -89.86 -12.65
C MET A 42 16.14 -88.80 -13.35
N PHE A 43 17.25 -89.12 -14.05
CA PHE A 43 18.07 -90.37 -14.17
C PHE A 43 19.48 -90.14 -14.80
N GLY A 44 20.45 -91.04 -14.57
CA GLY A 44 21.75 -91.18 -15.30
C GLY A 44 22.95 -90.35 -14.78
N LYS A 45 23.97 -90.83 -14.02
CA LYS A 45 24.98 -91.92 -14.20
C LYS A 45 25.82 -91.73 -15.49
N TYR A 46 27.17 -91.65 -15.47
CA TYR A 46 28.19 -92.58 -14.92
C TYR A 46 29.50 -91.81 -14.51
N ILE A 47 30.12 -92.02 -13.32
CA ILE A 47 31.30 -92.89 -12.99
C ILE A 47 32.67 -92.35 -13.51
N ARG A 48 33.81 -92.26 -12.78
CA ARG A 48 34.25 -92.62 -11.39
C ARG A 48 35.63 -91.97 -11.05
N SER A 49 35.95 -91.83 -9.74
CA SER A 49 37.31 -91.87 -9.09
C SER A 49 38.40 -90.86 -9.53
N LEU A 50 39.07 -90.09 -8.65
CA LEU A 50 39.90 -90.49 -7.48
C LEU A 50 40.10 -89.30 -6.49
N ALA A 51 40.82 -89.49 -5.38
CA ALA A 51 40.81 -88.59 -4.21
C ALA A 51 42.13 -87.84 -3.91
N VAL A 52 41.98 -86.58 -3.44
CA VAL A 52 42.76 -85.83 -2.44
C VAL A 52 44.30 -85.72 -2.57
N PHE A 53 44.77 -84.50 -2.89
CA PHE A 53 45.89 -83.75 -2.27
C PHE A 53 45.84 -82.32 -2.86
N ALA A 54 46.14 -81.19 -2.23
CA ALA A 54 46.01 -80.62 -0.88
C ALA A 54 46.49 -79.15 -1.01
N LEU A 55 45.91 -78.23 -0.24
CA LEU A 55 46.44 -76.89 0.10
C LEU A 55 47.02 -75.96 -0.98
N LEU A 56 46.26 -74.90 -1.33
CA LEU A 56 46.76 -73.51 -1.27
C LEU A 56 45.58 -72.51 -1.26
N ALA A 57 44.78 -72.56 -0.19
CA ALA A 57 43.86 -71.47 0.13
C ALA A 57 44.62 -70.42 0.94
N THR A 58 45.10 -69.38 0.28
CA THR A 58 45.53 -68.16 0.97
C THR A 58 44.29 -67.51 1.57
N ALA A 59 44.24 -67.45 2.90
CA ALA A 59 43.29 -66.59 3.59
C ALA A 59 43.67 -65.13 3.29
N MET A 60 43.07 -64.55 2.26
CA MET A 60 43.11 -63.10 2.07
C MET A 60 42.38 -62.48 3.25
N ALA A 61 43.14 -61.85 4.15
CA ALA A 61 42.55 -61.02 5.20
C ALA A 61 41.71 -59.94 4.52
N GLY A 62 40.44 -59.83 4.89
CA GLY A 62 39.54 -58.86 4.29
C GLY A 62 40.08 -57.44 4.47
N HIS A 63 40.32 -56.74 3.37
CA HIS A 63 40.79 -55.37 3.39
C HIS A 63 39.61 -54.43 3.13
N ALA A 64 39.48 -53.39 3.94
CA ALA A 64 38.56 -52.30 3.68
C ALA A 64 39.26 -51.24 2.83
N GLN A 65 38.58 -50.74 1.81
CA GLN A 65 39.11 -49.73 0.89
C GLN A 65 37.96 -48.78 0.57
N VAL A 66 38.04 -47.56 1.08
CA VAL A 66 37.02 -46.53 0.85
C VAL A 66 37.54 -45.57 -0.21
N VAL A 67 36.69 -45.31 -1.21
CA VAL A 67 36.98 -44.42 -2.33
C VAL A 67 35.87 -43.39 -2.47
N ILE A 68 36.19 -42.23 -3.02
CA ILE A 68 35.26 -41.23 -3.54
C ILE A 68 34.58 -41.85 -4.76
N SER A 69 33.26 -42.01 -4.71
CA SER A 69 32.47 -42.58 -5.79
C SER A 69 31.77 -41.52 -6.65
N GLN A 70 31.43 -40.35 -6.10
CA GLN A 70 30.91 -39.21 -6.86
C GLN A 70 31.35 -37.85 -6.31
N VAL A 71 31.49 -36.85 -7.20
CA VAL A 71 31.67 -35.44 -6.85
C VAL A 71 30.78 -34.58 -7.75
N TYR A 72 30.00 -33.68 -7.15
CA TYR A 72 29.13 -32.73 -7.84
C TYR A 72 29.26 -31.33 -7.22
N GLY A 73 29.70 -30.36 -8.02
CA GLY A 73 29.89 -28.96 -7.62
C GLY A 73 28.94 -27.98 -8.32
N GLY A 74 27.76 -28.46 -8.71
CA GLY A 74 26.75 -27.70 -9.45
C GLY A 74 25.63 -27.14 -8.57
N GLY A 75 25.70 -27.32 -7.24
CA GLY A 75 24.60 -27.12 -6.30
C GLY A 75 23.98 -25.73 -6.35
N GLY A 76 22.69 -25.63 -6.62
CA GLY A 76 21.95 -24.37 -6.49
C GLY A 76 22.15 -23.36 -7.63
N ASN A 77 23.09 -23.62 -8.54
CA ASN A 77 23.43 -22.77 -9.67
C ASN A 77 22.37 -22.83 -10.79
N THR A 78 22.40 -21.88 -11.74
CA THR A 78 21.52 -21.92 -12.91
C THR A 78 21.67 -23.23 -13.69
N GLY A 79 20.57 -23.96 -13.87
CA GLY A 79 20.55 -25.28 -14.50
C GLY A 79 20.98 -26.45 -13.60
N ALA A 80 21.12 -26.24 -12.29
CA ALA A 80 21.51 -27.29 -11.35
C ALA A 80 20.54 -28.47 -11.32
N THR A 81 21.08 -29.70 -11.28
CA THR A 81 20.26 -30.91 -11.03
C THR A 81 19.83 -31.01 -9.57
N PHE A 82 20.72 -30.64 -8.63
CA PHE A 82 20.46 -30.64 -7.19
C PHE A 82 20.75 -29.27 -6.54
N THR A 83 20.05 -28.94 -5.46
CA THR A 83 20.17 -27.67 -4.72
C THR A 83 21.51 -27.53 -4.00
N ASN A 84 22.16 -28.64 -3.64
CA ASN A 84 23.42 -28.66 -2.92
C ASN A 84 24.50 -29.41 -3.70
N ASP A 85 25.74 -28.98 -3.51
CA ASP A 85 26.94 -29.74 -3.81
C ASP A 85 26.95 -31.03 -3.00
N PHE A 86 27.64 -32.06 -3.50
CA PHE A 86 27.85 -33.28 -2.71
C PHE A 86 29.14 -34.02 -3.07
N ILE A 87 29.62 -34.77 -2.08
CA ILE A 87 30.68 -35.78 -2.24
C ILE A 87 30.10 -37.10 -1.73
N GLU A 88 30.25 -38.17 -2.50
CA GLU A 88 29.85 -39.52 -2.13
C GLU A 88 31.10 -40.38 -1.96
N VAL A 89 31.18 -41.14 -0.87
CA VAL A 89 32.23 -42.15 -0.67
C VAL A 89 31.65 -43.55 -0.53
N PHE A 90 32.45 -44.57 -0.81
CA PHE A 90 32.01 -45.94 -1.01
C PHE A 90 33.08 -46.94 -0.56
N ASN A 91 32.70 -47.94 0.25
CA ASN A 91 33.62 -49.01 0.63
C ASN A 91 33.63 -50.13 -0.44
N ARG A 92 34.61 -50.08 -1.36
CA ARG A 92 34.84 -51.11 -2.38
C ARG A 92 35.56 -52.36 -1.85
N GLY A 93 36.03 -52.32 -0.61
CA GLY A 93 36.72 -53.43 0.06
C GLY A 93 35.80 -54.58 0.49
N SER A 94 36.40 -55.66 1.00
CA SER A 94 35.71 -56.86 1.47
C SER A 94 35.52 -56.93 2.99
N ALA A 95 35.92 -55.88 3.72
CA ALA A 95 35.72 -55.74 5.16
C ALA A 95 35.08 -54.38 5.50
N ALA A 96 34.35 -54.33 6.61
CA ALA A 96 33.78 -53.07 7.13
C ALA A 96 34.86 -52.21 7.79
N VAL A 97 34.72 -50.89 7.73
CA VAL A 97 35.67 -49.91 8.29
C VAL A 97 34.95 -48.86 9.11
N ASP A 98 35.54 -48.47 10.24
CA ASP A 98 35.08 -47.31 11.01
C ASP A 98 35.68 -46.03 10.40
N ILE A 99 34.82 -45.15 9.87
CA ILE A 99 35.20 -43.86 9.30
C ILE A 99 35.16 -42.70 10.32
N ASN A 100 35.06 -43.02 11.62
CA ASN A 100 35.17 -42.04 12.69
C ASN A 100 36.48 -41.25 12.61
N GLY A 101 36.37 -39.91 12.61
CA GLY A 101 37.49 -38.99 12.48
C GLY A 101 38.00 -38.80 11.04
N TRP A 102 37.44 -39.48 10.03
CA TRP A 102 37.79 -39.26 8.63
C TRP A 102 37.14 -37.98 8.10
N SER A 103 37.68 -37.40 7.02
CA SER A 103 37.12 -36.23 6.35
C SER A 103 37.18 -36.35 4.82
N VAL A 104 36.26 -35.68 4.13
CA VAL A 104 36.46 -35.26 2.75
C VAL A 104 36.96 -33.82 2.76
N GLN A 105 37.96 -33.54 1.92
CA GLN A 105 38.62 -32.24 1.89
C GLN A 105 38.70 -31.70 0.47
N TYR A 106 38.49 -30.40 0.31
CA TYR A 106 38.46 -29.73 -0.99
C TYR A 106 39.47 -28.59 -1.07
N ALA A 107 40.10 -28.48 -2.24
CA ALA A 107 40.86 -27.30 -2.67
C ALA A 107 40.54 -26.97 -4.14
N SER A 108 40.65 -25.69 -4.51
CA SER A 108 40.52 -25.28 -5.91
C SER A 108 41.64 -25.88 -6.78
N SER A 109 41.41 -25.94 -8.10
CA SER A 109 42.30 -26.55 -9.11
C SER A 109 43.81 -26.42 -8.83
N ALA A 110 44.29 -25.19 -8.59
CA ALA A 110 45.69 -24.87 -8.27
C ALA A 110 45.93 -24.47 -6.80
N GLY A 111 44.91 -24.56 -5.94
CA GLY A 111 44.95 -24.11 -4.55
C GLY A 111 45.90 -24.93 -3.66
N THR A 112 46.42 -24.26 -2.62
CA THR A 112 47.33 -24.79 -1.59
C THR A 112 46.69 -24.94 -0.21
N THR A 113 45.47 -24.42 -0.03
CA THR A 113 44.69 -24.45 1.21
C THR A 113 43.51 -25.39 1.02
N TRP A 114 43.33 -26.33 1.94
CA TRP A 114 42.24 -27.29 1.92
C TRP A 114 41.22 -26.98 3.01
N ALA A 115 39.94 -27.05 2.69
CA ALA A 115 38.84 -27.03 3.66
C ALA A 115 38.30 -28.46 3.84
N ALA A 116 37.83 -28.81 5.04
CA ALA A 116 37.49 -30.19 5.39
C ALA A 116 36.08 -30.33 5.99
N THR A 117 35.31 -31.31 5.51
CA THR A 117 34.09 -31.81 6.15
C THR A 117 34.40 -33.15 6.81
N THR A 118 34.22 -33.24 8.12
CA THR A 118 34.39 -34.51 8.86
C THR A 118 33.22 -35.44 8.52
N LEU A 119 33.51 -36.67 8.10
CA LEU A 119 32.50 -37.68 7.74
C LEU A 119 31.74 -38.15 8.98
N ALA A 120 32.43 -38.56 10.03
CA ALA A 120 31.81 -39.00 11.27
C ALA A 120 32.63 -38.57 12.50
N SER A 121 31.95 -38.14 13.55
CA SER A 121 32.54 -37.78 14.86
C SER A 121 32.33 -38.85 15.94
N THR A 122 31.66 -39.95 15.59
CA THR A 122 31.47 -41.15 16.43
C THR A 122 31.61 -42.41 15.58
N SER A 123 31.83 -43.56 16.23
CA SER A 123 32.07 -44.86 15.56
C SER A 123 30.98 -45.18 14.53
N THR A 124 31.37 -45.22 13.26
CA THR A 124 30.49 -45.31 12.10
C THR A 124 31.05 -46.35 11.14
N MET A 125 30.57 -47.59 11.28
CA MET A 125 30.96 -48.70 10.41
C MET A 125 30.33 -48.55 9.01
N LEU A 126 31.17 -48.39 7.99
CA LEU A 126 30.80 -48.44 6.58
C LEU A 126 31.03 -49.87 6.05
N GLN A 127 29.94 -50.56 5.71
CA GLN A 127 29.98 -51.97 5.28
C GLN A 127 30.53 -52.13 3.85
N PRO A 128 31.05 -53.32 3.47
CA PRO A 128 31.37 -53.64 2.09
C PRO A 128 30.20 -53.34 1.14
N GLY A 129 30.47 -52.57 0.08
CA GLY A 129 29.46 -52.13 -0.87
C GLY A 129 28.54 -51.00 -0.39
N GLN A 130 28.79 -50.38 0.77
CA GLN A 130 27.97 -49.29 1.28
C GLN A 130 28.47 -47.92 0.81
N TYR A 131 27.54 -47.06 0.40
CA TYR A 131 27.76 -45.65 0.09
C TYR A 131 27.61 -44.77 1.35
N TYR A 132 28.14 -43.56 1.29
CA TYR A 132 28.00 -42.54 2.33
C TYR A 132 27.94 -41.17 1.65
N LEU A 133 26.83 -40.44 1.83
CA LEU A 133 26.57 -39.17 1.15
C LEU A 133 26.88 -37.99 2.07
N VAL A 134 27.74 -37.08 1.60
CA VAL A 134 28.03 -35.80 2.25
C VAL A 134 27.36 -34.70 1.44
N GLN A 135 26.35 -34.06 2.02
CA GLN A 135 25.80 -32.81 1.49
C GLN A 135 26.78 -31.67 1.80
N GLU A 136 27.06 -30.82 0.81
CA GLU A 136 27.95 -29.67 0.95
C GLU A 136 27.18 -28.35 0.68
N ALA A 137 27.87 -27.27 0.31
CA ALA A 137 27.28 -25.94 0.16
C ALA A 137 26.28 -25.83 -1.01
N SER A 138 25.72 -24.64 -1.21
CA SER A 138 24.76 -24.34 -2.27
C SER A 138 24.99 -22.92 -2.79
N GLY A 139 25.00 -22.75 -4.11
CA GLY A 139 25.06 -21.45 -4.79
C GLY A 139 23.70 -20.76 -4.95
N GLY A 140 22.59 -21.39 -4.57
CA GLY A 140 21.23 -20.86 -4.78
C GLY A 140 20.11 -21.88 -4.63
N ALA A 141 18.86 -21.48 -4.90
CA ALA A 141 17.69 -22.32 -4.68
C ALA A 141 17.35 -23.31 -5.83
N VAL A 142 18.20 -23.42 -6.86
CA VAL A 142 17.89 -24.18 -8.09
C VAL A 142 18.25 -25.66 -7.97
N GLY A 143 17.41 -26.55 -8.50
CA GLY A 143 17.62 -28.00 -8.51
C GLY A 143 16.84 -28.73 -7.40
N ALA A 144 16.83 -30.07 -7.47
CA ALA A 144 16.12 -30.91 -6.51
C ALA A 144 16.85 -31.03 -5.16
N ALA A 145 16.13 -31.35 -4.09
CA ALA A 145 16.77 -31.74 -2.84
C ALA A 145 17.56 -33.05 -3.01
N LEU A 146 18.70 -33.18 -2.32
CA LEU A 146 19.43 -34.45 -2.25
C LEU A 146 18.61 -35.51 -1.48
N PRO A 147 18.84 -36.81 -1.72
CA PRO A 147 18.50 -37.85 -0.76
C PRO A 147 19.09 -37.53 0.61
N ALA A 148 18.43 -37.95 1.69
CA ALA A 148 18.85 -37.64 3.06
C ALA A 148 20.34 -37.98 3.26
N ALA A 149 21.18 -36.96 3.46
CA ALA A 149 22.62 -37.13 3.54
C ALA A 149 23.03 -37.77 4.88
N ASP A 150 24.14 -38.52 4.87
CA ASP A 150 24.69 -39.15 6.06
C ASP A 150 25.52 -38.15 6.90
N ALA A 151 26.11 -37.15 6.24
CA ALA A 151 26.75 -35.98 6.85
C ALA A 151 26.41 -34.69 6.08
N THR A 152 26.62 -33.55 6.73
CA THR A 152 26.45 -32.23 6.11
C THR A 152 27.66 -31.35 6.43
N GLY A 153 28.22 -30.74 5.39
CA GLY A 153 29.33 -29.80 5.43
C GLY A 153 28.97 -28.45 4.80
N GLY A 154 29.99 -27.71 4.40
CA GLY A 154 29.88 -26.37 3.82
C GLY A 154 30.96 -26.06 2.78
N LEU A 155 31.55 -27.09 2.16
CA LEU A 155 32.50 -26.93 1.07
C LEU A 155 31.78 -26.37 -0.16
N ASN A 156 32.29 -25.29 -0.72
CA ASN A 156 31.80 -24.73 -1.97
C ASN A 156 32.64 -25.33 -3.10
N LEU A 157 32.09 -26.31 -3.81
CA LEU A 157 32.80 -27.06 -4.82
C LEU A 157 32.69 -26.36 -6.18
N SER A 158 33.72 -26.48 -7.01
CA SER A 158 33.64 -26.03 -8.39
C SER A 158 32.94 -27.09 -9.24
N ALA A 159 31.94 -26.71 -10.03
CA ALA A 159 31.34 -27.60 -11.03
C ALA A 159 32.38 -28.12 -12.06
N THR A 160 33.44 -27.36 -12.33
CA THR A 160 34.31 -27.61 -13.50
C THR A 160 35.77 -27.92 -13.16
N ASN A 161 36.34 -27.36 -12.08
CA ASN A 161 37.78 -27.44 -11.82
C ASN A 161 38.12 -27.46 -10.32
N GLY A 162 38.58 -28.59 -9.79
CA GLY A 162 38.83 -28.74 -8.34
C GLY A 162 39.57 -30.02 -7.96
N LYS A 163 39.83 -30.16 -6.66
CA LYS A 163 40.49 -31.32 -6.05
C LYS A 163 39.75 -31.74 -4.79
N VAL A 164 39.37 -33.01 -4.70
CA VAL A 164 38.75 -33.61 -3.50
C VAL A 164 39.63 -34.76 -3.01
N ALA A 165 39.99 -34.77 -1.73
CA ALA A 165 40.74 -35.84 -1.08
C ALA A 165 39.92 -36.47 0.04
N LEU A 166 39.90 -37.79 0.12
CA LEU A 166 39.40 -38.56 1.26
C LEU A 166 40.56 -38.81 2.21
N VAL A 167 40.43 -38.38 3.46
CA VAL A 167 41.52 -38.37 4.45
C VAL A 167 41.07 -39.09 5.72
N ASN A 168 41.88 -40.00 6.25
CA ASN A 168 41.57 -40.76 7.47
C ASN A 168 41.76 -39.97 8.79
N THR A 169 41.87 -38.64 8.70
CA THR A 169 41.88 -37.71 9.83
C THR A 169 41.06 -36.46 9.46
N SER A 170 40.66 -35.67 10.47
CA SER A 170 39.94 -34.40 10.29
C SER A 170 40.87 -33.19 10.16
N THR A 171 42.19 -33.38 10.21
CA THR A 171 43.17 -32.30 10.04
C THR A 171 43.26 -31.91 8.57
N ALA A 172 43.07 -30.62 8.28
CA ALA A 172 43.16 -30.10 6.92
C ALA A 172 44.55 -30.28 6.31
N LEU A 173 44.60 -30.74 5.06
CA LEU A 173 45.82 -30.84 4.25
C LEU A 173 46.37 -29.44 3.93
N THR A 174 47.68 -29.37 3.64
CA THR A 174 48.35 -28.12 3.27
C THR A 174 49.30 -28.32 2.10
N GLY A 175 49.43 -27.30 1.24
CA GLY A 175 50.23 -27.35 0.02
C GLY A 175 49.41 -27.74 -1.23
N ALA A 176 50.01 -27.53 -2.41
CA ALA A 176 49.36 -27.75 -3.71
C ALA A 176 49.13 -29.23 -4.03
N SER A 177 50.07 -30.08 -3.60
CA SER A 177 50.15 -31.51 -3.87
C SER A 177 50.58 -32.25 -2.58
N PRO A 178 49.74 -32.29 -1.53
CA PRO A 178 50.08 -32.93 -0.27
C PRO A 178 50.28 -34.44 -0.45
N THR A 179 51.31 -35.01 0.18
CA THR A 179 51.60 -36.46 0.15
C THR A 179 51.65 -37.03 1.56
N GLY A 180 51.02 -38.19 1.78
CA GLY A 180 51.09 -38.92 3.04
C GLY A 180 50.05 -40.02 3.14
N SER A 181 50.29 -41.02 3.99
CA SER A 181 49.41 -42.18 4.21
C SER A 181 48.05 -41.86 4.84
N ALA A 182 47.79 -40.59 5.15
CA ALA A 182 46.49 -40.14 5.62
C ALA A 182 45.47 -39.99 4.47
N ILE A 183 45.93 -39.68 3.24
CA ILE A 183 45.07 -39.63 2.05
C ILE A 183 44.76 -41.09 1.65
N GLN A 184 43.47 -41.41 1.56
CA GLN A 184 42.97 -42.76 1.22
C GLN A 184 42.54 -42.85 -0.25
N ASP A 185 42.08 -41.73 -0.81
CA ASP A 185 41.70 -41.57 -2.22
C ASP A 185 41.75 -40.06 -2.57
N LEU A 186 42.01 -39.72 -3.83
CA LEU A 186 42.09 -38.37 -4.34
C LEU A 186 41.48 -38.30 -5.75
N VAL A 187 40.58 -37.34 -5.98
CA VAL A 187 40.12 -36.96 -7.32
C VAL A 187 40.44 -35.49 -7.62
N GLY A 188 41.36 -35.28 -8.57
CA GLY A 188 41.54 -33.99 -9.24
C GLY A 188 40.78 -33.98 -10.56
N PHE A 189 40.09 -32.88 -10.88
CA PHE A 189 39.25 -32.77 -12.06
C PHE A 189 39.34 -31.43 -12.79
N GLY A 190 39.06 -31.47 -14.09
CA GLY A 190 39.28 -30.34 -15.00
C GLY A 190 40.78 -30.05 -15.13
N THR A 191 41.18 -28.82 -14.82
CA THR A 191 42.58 -28.35 -14.90
C THR A 191 43.41 -28.61 -13.62
N ALA A 192 42.95 -29.48 -12.73
CA ALA A 192 43.56 -29.71 -11.42
C ALA A 192 45.06 -29.99 -11.48
N THR A 193 45.84 -29.35 -10.60
CA THR A 193 47.31 -29.52 -10.53
C THR A 193 47.77 -30.72 -9.71
N PHE A 194 46.83 -31.47 -9.12
CA PHE A 194 47.10 -32.66 -8.33
C PHE A 194 45.91 -33.62 -8.43
N PHE A 195 46.20 -34.85 -8.83
CA PHE A 195 45.28 -35.92 -9.22
C PHE A 195 46.05 -37.25 -9.15
N GLU A 196 45.33 -38.36 -9.22
CA GLU A 196 45.93 -39.70 -9.33
C GLU A 196 46.10 -40.11 -10.80
N GLY A 197 47.17 -40.86 -11.08
CA GLY A 197 47.51 -41.36 -12.41
C GLY A 197 48.16 -40.30 -13.32
N SER A 198 47.97 -40.46 -14.63
CA SER A 198 48.61 -39.62 -15.65
C SER A 198 47.85 -38.35 -16.03
N GLY A 199 46.63 -38.16 -15.49
CA GLY A 199 45.80 -36.99 -15.77
C GLY A 199 44.55 -36.92 -14.90
N ALA A 200 44.09 -35.69 -14.64
CA ALA A 200 42.84 -35.38 -13.96
C ALA A 200 41.62 -35.98 -14.67
N ALA A 201 40.55 -36.20 -13.90
CA ALA A 201 39.24 -36.53 -14.46
C ALA A 201 38.65 -35.36 -15.27
N ALA A 202 37.73 -35.67 -16.19
CA ALA A 202 37.09 -34.64 -17.02
C ALA A 202 36.28 -33.64 -16.17
N ALA A 203 36.14 -32.41 -16.67
CA ALA A 203 35.38 -31.36 -16.01
C ALA A 203 33.87 -31.68 -15.95
N GLY A 204 33.25 -31.49 -14.79
CA GLY A 204 31.80 -31.56 -14.62
C GLY A 204 31.08 -30.31 -15.11
N SER A 205 29.81 -30.17 -14.75
CA SER A 205 28.98 -29.00 -15.03
C SER A 205 27.86 -28.85 -13.99
N ASN A 206 27.04 -27.80 -14.10
CA ASN A 206 25.86 -27.67 -13.25
C ASN A 206 24.85 -28.83 -13.41
N THR A 207 24.89 -29.59 -14.52
CA THR A 207 23.99 -30.72 -14.76
C THR A 207 24.65 -32.10 -14.58
N THR A 208 25.96 -32.16 -14.33
CA THR A 208 26.72 -33.43 -14.37
C THR A 208 27.75 -33.56 -13.24
N ALA A 209 27.77 -34.72 -12.61
CA ALA A 209 28.77 -35.13 -11.64
C ALA A 209 29.91 -35.90 -12.30
N LEU A 210 31.03 -35.98 -11.58
CA LEU A 210 32.03 -37.02 -11.77
C LEU A 210 31.56 -38.29 -11.07
N ILE A 211 31.56 -39.43 -11.77
CA ILE A 211 31.10 -40.72 -11.26
C ILE A 211 32.17 -41.79 -11.49
N ARG A 212 32.59 -42.45 -10.40
CA ARG A 212 33.58 -43.54 -10.44
C ARG A 212 32.98 -44.81 -11.07
N ALA A 213 33.73 -45.42 -11.97
CA ALA A 213 33.32 -46.55 -12.80
C ALA A 213 32.91 -47.79 -12.00
N ALA A 214 32.08 -48.63 -12.62
CA ALA A 214 31.43 -49.78 -11.97
C ALA A 214 30.72 -49.42 -10.65
N ALA A 215 30.14 -48.22 -10.57
CA ALA A 215 29.48 -47.65 -9.40
C ALA A 215 30.37 -47.58 -8.14
N GLY A 216 31.65 -47.27 -8.32
CA GLY A 216 32.66 -47.17 -7.26
C GLY A 216 33.56 -48.41 -7.11
N CYS A 217 33.27 -49.51 -7.80
CA CYS A 217 34.06 -50.74 -7.69
C CYS A 217 35.38 -50.72 -8.47
N THR A 218 35.46 -49.92 -9.54
CA THR A 218 36.69 -49.75 -10.32
C THR A 218 37.46 -48.56 -9.78
N ASP A 219 38.68 -48.83 -9.33
CA ASP A 219 39.63 -47.84 -8.87
C ASP A 219 41.03 -48.41 -9.15
N THR A 220 41.74 -47.73 -10.05
CA THR A 220 43.05 -48.07 -10.59
C THR A 220 44.13 -47.07 -10.17
N ASN A 221 43.80 -46.17 -9.23
CA ASN A 221 44.58 -44.97 -8.88
C ASN A 221 44.85 -44.08 -10.11
N SER A 222 43.86 -43.90 -11.00
CA SER A 222 44.00 -43.07 -12.20
C SER A 222 42.70 -42.33 -12.51
N ASN A 223 42.61 -41.07 -12.09
CA ASN A 223 41.35 -40.30 -12.12
C ASN A 223 40.73 -40.21 -13.52
N SER A 224 41.55 -40.00 -14.56
CA SER A 224 41.14 -39.96 -15.97
C SER A 224 40.64 -41.30 -16.54
N ALA A 225 40.93 -42.43 -15.89
CA ALA A 225 40.47 -43.76 -16.28
C ALA A 225 39.29 -44.24 -15.41
N ASP A 226 39.27 -43.84 -14.14
CA ASP A 226 38.30 -44.30 -13.15
C ASP A 226 37.01 -43.46 -13.11
N PHE A 227 37.01 -42.19 -13.54
CA PHE A 227 35.83 -41.31 -13.49
C PHE A 227 35.30 -40.92 -14.88
N ALA A 228 33.97 -40.96 -15.03
CA ALA A 228 33.25 -40.40 -16.17
C ALA A 228 32.31 -39.27 -15.73
N VAL A 229 31.99 -38.34 -16.64
CA VAL A 229 31.05 -37.24 -16.40
C VAL A 229 29.66 -37.64 -16.87
N ALA A 230 28.68 -37.65 -15.96
CA ALA A 230 27.30 -38.07 -16.22
C ALA A 230 26.31 -37.39 -15.25
N THR A 231 25.01 -37.59 -15.45
CA THR A 231 23.97 -37.06 -14.55
C THR A 231 24.19 -37.54 -13.11
N PRO A 232 24.19 -36.66 -12.08
CA PRO A 232 24.42 -37.05 -10.69
C PRO A 232 23.41 -38.09 -10.19
N THR A 233 23.89 -39.11 -9.46
CA THR A 233 23.06 -40.19 -8.89
C THR A 233 23.38 -40.42 -7.41
N PRO A 234 23.20 -39.42 -6.51
CA PRO A 234 23.66 -39.49 -5.12
C PRO A 234 23.03 -40.64 -4.32
N ARG A 235 23.86 -41.34 -3.53
CA ARG A 235 23.48 -42.51 -2.70
C ARG A 235 24.02 -42.37 -1.28
N ASN A 236 23.13 -42.48 -0.31
CA ASN A 236 23.44 -42.52 1.12
C ASN A 236 23.61 -43.97 1.64
N ARG A 237 23.90 -44.16 2.93
CA ARG A 237 24.05 -45.48 3.57
C ARG A 237 22.81 -46.37 3.56
N LEU A 238 21.62 -45.82 3.28
CA LEU A 238 20.38 -46.57 3.16
C LEU A 238 20.18 -47.13 1.74
N SER A 239 21.03 -46.74 0.79
CA SER A 239 21.08 -47.31 -0.55
C SER A 239 21.47 -48.79 -0.51
N THR A 240 21.02 -49.56 -1.50
CA THR A 240 21.34 -50.99 -1.62
C THR A 240 22.85 -51.24 -1.66
N LEU A 241 23.33 -52.20 -0.87
CA LEU A 241 24.75 -52.56 -0.83
C LEU A 241 25.20 -53.11 -2.19
N HIS A 242 26.19 -52.45 -2.79
CA HIS A 242 26.77 -52.80 -4.09
C HIS A 242 28.12 -53.49 -3.90
N VAL A 243 28.12 -54.79 -3.63
CA VAL A 243 29.36 -55.53 -3.30
C VAL A 243 30.20 -55.77 -4.57
N CYS A 244 31.46 -55.34 -4.51
CA CYS A 244 32.40 -55.45 -5.64
C CYS A 244 32.88 -56.88 -5.84
N GLY A 245 32.26 -57.59 -6.79
CA GLY A 245 32.67 -58.95 -7.17
C GLY A 245 31.51 -59.86 -7.57
N GLY A 246 30.88 -59.60 -8.72
CA GLY A 246 30.19 -60.63 -9.50
C GLY A 246 29.02 -61.37 -8.84
N GLY A 247 27.95 -60.66 -8.48
CA GLY A 247 26.68 -61.27 -8.06
C GLY A 247 25.58 -60.23 -7.94
N GLY A 248 24.98 -59.84 -9.06
CA GLY A 248 24.00 -58.75 -9.12
C GLY A 248 22.82 -58.97 -8.16
N GLY A 249 22.64 -58.05 -7.22
CA GLY A 249 21.51 -58.05 -6.29
C GLY A 249 20.16 -57.82 -7.00
N PRO A 250 19.04 -57.90 -6.26
CA PRO A 250 17.72 -57.58 -6.78
C PRO A 250 17.67 -56.19 -7.42
N THR A 251 17.54 -56.15 -8.74
CA THR A 251 17.18 -54.94 -9.49
C THR A 251 15.69 -54.68 -9.31
N ASN A 252 15.31 -53.52 -8.81
CA ASN A 252 13.89 -53.14 -8.68
C ASN A 252 13.28 -52.89 -10.07
N PRO A 253 11.96 -53.01 -10.23
CA PRO A 253 11.28 -52.42 -11.38
C PRO A 253 11.51 -50.90 -11.41
N SER A 254 11.36 -50.27 -12.56
CA SER A 254 11.36 -48.80 -12.71
C SER A 254 10.23 -48.38 -13.65
N ALA A 255 9.89 -47.09 -13.71
CA ALA A 255 8.84 -46.62 -14.60
C ALA A 255 8.98 -45.15 -15.01
N THR A 256 8.29 -44.76 -16.08
CA THR A 256 8.04 -43.37 -16.45
C THR A 256 6.55 -43.08 -16.43
N GLY A 257 6.15 -41.98 -15.79
CA GLY A 257 4.77 -41.54 -15.69
C GLY A 257 4.43 -40.42 -16.69
N ALA A 258 3.25 -40.48 -17.30
CA ALA A 258 2.76 -39.46 -18.23
C ALA A 258 1.24 -39.22 -18.07
N ALA A 259 0.80 -38.05 -18.54
CA ALA A 259 -0.61 -37.67 -18.61
C ALA A 259 -0.93 -37.21 -20.05
N SER A 260 -2.11 -37.57 -20.55
CA SER A 260 -2.60 -37.22 -21.87
C SER A 260 -4.09 -36.85 -21.83
N PRO A 261 -4.46 -35.58 -22.03
CA PRO A 261 -3.57 -34.42 -22.23
C PRO A 261 -2.88 -34.00 -20.92
N THR A 262 -1.68 -33.40 -21.03
CA THR A 262 -0.87 -32.93 -19.87
C THR A 262 -1.45 -31.71 -19.14
N SER A 263 -2.51 -31.11 -19.68
CA SER A 263 -3.27 -30.04 -19.04
C SER A 263 -4.77 -30.28 -19.24
N VAL A 264 -5.55 -30.19 -18.16
CA VAL A 264 -7.01 -30.42 -18.17
C VAL A 264 -7.74 -29.45 -17.26
N LEU A 265 -8.97 -29.14 -17.65
CA LEU A 265 -9.94 -28.43 -16.83
C LEU A 265 -10.32 -29.26 -15.60
N ALA A 266 -10.47 -28.63 -14.44
CA ALA A 266 -11.13 -29.27 -13.30
C ALA A 266 -12.55 -29.75 -13.70
N GLY A 267 -12.88 -31.01 -13.41
CA GLY A 267 -14.10 -31.69 -13.87
C GLY A 267 -13.90 -32.59 -15.11
N ASN A 268 -12.84 -32.40 -15.89
CA ASN A 268 -12.54 -33.22 -17.06
C ASN A 268 -11.61 -34.41 -16.73
N SER A 269 -11.51 -35.37 -17.65
CA SER A 269 -10.64 -36.54 -17.54
C SER A 269 -9.33 -36.39 -18.31
N THR A 270 -8.27 -37.02 -17.80
CA THR A 270 -6.99 -37.27 -18.47
C THR A 270 -6.68 -38.76 -18.40
N LEU A 271 -6.13 -39.31 -19.48
CA LEU A 271 -5.49 -40.61 -19.41
C LEU A 271 -4.15 -40.46 -18.68
N LEU A 272 -3.95 -41.21 -17.61
CA LEU A 272 -2.68 -41.32 -16.91
C LEU A 272 -2.05 -42.67 -17.28
N THR A 273 -0.77 -42.67 -17.63
CA THR A 273 -0.02 -43.88 -18.00
C THR A 273 1.27 -44.01 -17.23
N VAL A 274 1.66 -45.24 -16.92
CA VAL A 274 2.89 -45.61 -16.23
C VAL A 274 3.53 -46.75 -17.01
N SER A 275 4.54 -46.44 -17.82
CA SER A 275 5.29 -47.43 -18.58
C SER A 275 6.35 -48.06 -17.67
N VAL A 276 6.18 -49.33 -17.34
CA VAL A 276 7.02 -50.05 -16.36
C VAL A 276 8.11 -50.86 -17.08
N THR A 277 9.36 -50.71 -16.63
CA THR A 277 10.48 -51.58 -16.98
C THR A 277 10.66 -52.62 -15.86
N PRO A 278 10.49 -53.93 -16.13
CA PRO A 278 10.72 -55.00 -15.15
C PRO A 278 12.15 -55.00 -14.58
N GLY A 279 12.28 -55.33 -13.29
CA GLY A 279 13.56 -55.72 -12.71
C GLY A 279 14.06 -57.03 -13.35
N GLY A 280 15.38 -57.25 -13.38
CA GLY A 280 16.00 -58.36 -14.13
C GLY A 280 16.63 -59.49 -13.30
N THR A 281 16.87 -59.29 -12.00
CA THR A 281 17.74 -60.18 -11.18
C THR A 281 17.15 -60.58 -9.81
N PRO A 282 16.08 -61.39 -9.72
CA PRO A 282 15.41 -62.11 -10.80
C PRO A 282 14.39 -61.23 -11.54
N THR A 283 13.89 -61.70 -12.68
CA THR A 283 12.88 -61.00 -13.48
C THR A 283 11.64 -60.65 -12.63
N SER A 284 11.14 -59.41 -12.72
CA SER A 284 9.88 -59.04 -12.06
C SER A 284 8.71 -59.83 -12.63
N THR A 285 7.85 -60.33 -11.74
CA THR A 285 6.58 -60.98 -12.10
C THR A 285 5.45 -60.43 -11.24
N GLY A 286 4.21 -60.45 -11.75
CA GLY A 286 3.07 -59.90 -11.01
C GLY A 286 3.24 -58.41 -10.72
N LEU A 287 3.62 -57.63 -11.73
CA LEU A 287 3.72 -56.18 -11.64
C LEU A 287 2.35 -55.57 -11.32
N ALA A 288 2.33 -54.63 -10.38
CA ALA A 288 1.15 -53.86 -10.03
C ALA A 288 1.53 -52.39 -9.86
N VAL A 289 0.65 -51.49 -10.30
CA VAL A 289 0.83 -50.04 -10.21
C VAL A 289 -0.31 -49.42 -9.42
N THR A 290 0.03 -48.65 -8.38
CA THR A 290 -0.91 -47.80 -7.65
C THR A 290 -0.43 -46.36 -7.64
N VAL A 291 -1.34 -45.41 -7.86
CA VAL A 291 -1.03 -43.98 -7.95
C VAL A 291 -1.83 -43.20 -6.92
N ASN A 292 -1.16 -42.26 -6.25
CA ASN A 292 -1.83 -41.34 -5.33
C ASN A 292 -2.44 -40.17 -6.12
N LEU A 293 -3.77 -40.18 -6.24
CA LEU A 293 -4.54 -39.16 -6.97
C LEU A 293 -5.17 -38.09 -6.06
N THR A 294 -4.82 -38.04 -4.77
CA THR A 294 -5.44 -37.07 -3.83
C THR A 294 -5.23 -35.61 -4.24
N ALA A 295 -4.12 -35.28 -4.91
CA ALA A 295 -3.84 -33.95 -5.44
C ALA A 295 -4.81 -33.48 -6.56
N ILE A 296 -5.64 -34.39 -7.10
CA ILE A 296 -6.73 -34.11 -8.05
C ILE A 296 -8.10 -34.57 -7.54
N GLY A 297 -8.23 -34.82 -6.22
CA GLY A 297 -9.46 -35.27 -5.57
C GLY A 297 -9.78 -36.76 -5.74
N GLY A 298 -8.85 -37.57 -6.25
CA GLY A 298 -9.00 -39.02 -6.41
C GLY A 298 -8.50 -39.85 -5.21
N SER A 299 -8.52 -41.17 -5.37
CA SER A 299 -8.04 -42.12 -4.34
C SER A 299 -6.53 -41.99 -4.07
N ALA A 300 -6.13 -42.14 -2.81
CA ALA A 300 -4.71 -42.21 -2.42
C ALA A 300 -4.00 -43.49 -2.90
N ASN A 301 -4.76 -44.53 -3.27
CA ASN A 301 -4.27 -45.83 -3.72
C ASN A 301 -5.02 -46.27 -4.99
N GLN A 302 -5.01 -45.44 -6.04
CA GLN A 302 -5.70 -45.79 -7.29
C GLN A 302 -4.92 -46.85 -8.07
N THR A 303 -5.49 -48.04 -8.26
CA THR A 303 -4.92 -49.07 -9.14
C THR A 303 -4.97 -48.64 -10.61
N PHE A 304 -3.89 -48.90 -11.34
CA PHE A 304 -3.79 -48.76 -12.80
C PHE A 304 -3.72 -50.16 -13.45
N TYR A 305 -4.09 -50.26 -14.73
CA TYR A 305 -4.37 -51.53 -15.42
C TYR A 305 -3.59 -51.68 -16.73
N ASP A 306 -3.10 -52.90 -16.98
CA ASP A 306 -2.36 -53.36 -18.17
C ASP A 306 -3.13 -54.58 -18.77
N ASP A 307 -4.40 -54.35 -19.10
CA ASP A 307 -5.39 -55.37 -19.47
C ASP A 307 -6.33 -54.96 -20.63
N GLY A 308 -6.04 -53.86 -21.31
CA GLY A 308 -6.88 -53.26 -22.36
C GLY A 308 -8.10 -52.48 -21.86
N SER A 309 -8.20 -52.24 -20.55
CA SER A 309 -9.23 -51.39 -19.95
C SER A 309 -8.66 -50.01 -19.55
N ASN A 310 -9.53 -49.11 -19.09
CA ASN A 310 -9.15 -47.81 -18.51
C ASN A 310 -8.32 -46.85 -19.41
N GLY A 311 -8.20 -47.16 -20.71
CA GLY A 311 -7.43 -46.38 -21.69
C GLY A 311 -6.11 -47.03 -22.12
N ASP A 312 -5.79 -48.22 -21.60
CA ASP A 312 -4.73 -49.06 -22.13
C ASP A 312 -5.13 -49.56 -23.54
N THR A 313 -4.15 -49.58 -24.43
CA THR A 313 -4.31 -49.96 -25.84
C THR A 313 -3.80 -51.36 -26.15
N THR A 314 -2.90 -51.93 -25.33
CA THR A 314 -2.21 -53.19 -25.63
C THR A 314 -2.02 -54.01 -24.34
N PRO A 315 -2.95 -54.94 -24.02
CA PRO A 315 -2.87 -55.75 -22.80
C PRO A 315 -1.55 -56.50 -22.64
N GLY A 316 -0.89 -56.33 -21.51
CA GLY A 316 0.32 -57.07 -21.12
C GLY A 316 1.62 -56.52 -21.70
N ASP A 317 1.66 -55.26 -22.14
CA ASP A 317 2.87 -54.61 -22.65
C ASP A 317 3.69 -53.88 -21.57
N ASN A 318 3.20 -53.89 -20.31
CA ASN A 318 3.71 -53.18 -19.12
C ASN A 318 3.41 -51.66 -19.10
N VAL A 319 2.48 -51.16 -19.91
CA VAL A 319 1.97 -49.78 -19.83
C VAL A 319 0.65 -49.76 -19.04
N PHE A 320 0.78 -49.57 -17.72
CA PHE A 320 -0.37 -49.49 -16.83
C PHE A 320 -1.08 -48.14 -16.99
N SER A 321 -2.39 -48.14 -17.12
CA SER A 321 -3.19 -46.93 -17.35
C SER A 321 -4.35 -46.73 -16.37
N TYR A 322 -4.78 -45.48 -16.23
CA TYR A 322 -6.06 -45.12 -15.62
C TYR A 322 -6.60 -43.80 -16.18
N ASN A 323 -7.84 -43.78 -16.66
CA ASN A 323 -8.52 -42.55 -17.07
C ASN A 323 -9.04 -41.81 -15.83
N ALA A 324 -8.25 -40.88 -15.30
CA ALA A 324 -8.55 -40.14 -14.09
C ALA A 324 -9.39 -38.89 -14.40
N THR A 325 -10.47 -38.68 -13.65
CA THR A 325 -11.21 -37.41 -13.66
C THR A 325 -10.68 -36.50 -12.56
N VAL A 326 -10.32 -35.27 -12.91
CA VAL A 326 -9.95 -34.24 -11.93
C VAL A 326 -11.22 -33.74 -11.26
N ALA A 327 -11.29 -33.76 -9.93
CA ALA A 327 -12.46 -33.28 -9.21
C ALA A 327 -12.71 -31.79 -9.50
N GLY A 328 -13.98 -31.39 -9.70
CA GLY A 328 -14.34 -30.03 -10.14
C GLY A 328 -13.90 -28.89 -9.20
N ALA A 329 -13.66 -29.18 -7.92
CA ALA A 329 -13.15 -28.23 -6.92
C ALA A 329 -11.61 -28.25 -6.78
N THR A 330 -10.89 -28.92 -7.67
CA THR A 330 -9.41 -28.96 -7.65
C THR A 330 -8.86 -27.59 -8.06
N SER A 331 -8.04 -26.97 -7.21
CA SER A 331 -7.38 -25.70 -7.53
C SER A 331 -6.49 -25.83 -8.77
N GLY A 332 -6.32 -24.73 -9.52
CA GLY A 332 -5.43 -24.70 -10.69
C GLY A 332 -3.95 -24.95 -10.36
N GLY A 333 -3.15 -25.04 -11.42
CA GLY A 333 -1.70 -25.19 -11.36
C GLY A 333 -1.21 -26.64 -11.48
N SER A 334 0.12 -26.80 -11.48
CA SER A 334 0.80 -28.09 -11.64
C SER A 334 0.59 -29.00 -10.42
N LYS A 335 0.23 -30.26 -10.67
CA LYS A 335 0.09 -31.35 -9.70
C LYS A 335 1.08 -32.45 -10.03
N SER A 336 1.72 -32.99 -9.00
CA SER A 336 2.58 -34.19 -9.10
C SER A 336 1.87 -35.37 -8.47
N LEU A 337 1.64 -36.42 -9.25
CA LEU A 337 0.95 -37.64 -8.83
C LEU A 337 1.98 -38.76 -8.73
N THR A 338 2.18 -39.30 -7.53
CA THR A 338 3.20 -40.35 -7.32
C THR A 338 2.63 -41.72 -7.67
N ALA A 339 3.16 -42.32 -8.73
CA ALA A 339 2.97 -43.74 -9.02
C ALA A 339 3.93 -44.59 -8.17
N THR A 340 3.44 -45.72 -7.67
CA THR A 340 4.17 -46.75 -6.95
C THR A 340 4.02 -48.06 -7.70
N ILE A 341 5.15 -48.69 -7.99
CA ILE A 341 5.24 -49.93 -8.75
C ILE A 341 5.72 -51.01 -7.79
N THR A 342 5.05 -52.16 -7.76
CA THR A 342 5.44 -53.33 -6.95
C THR A 342 5.50 -54.59 -7.81
N ASP A 343 6.26 -55.59 -7.35
CA ASP A 343 6.28 -56.93 -7.94
C ASP A 343 6.15 -58.06 -6.90
N ALA A 344 5.93 -59.29 -7.39
CA ALA A 344 5.81 -60.49 -6.56
C ALA A 344 7.14 -60.92 -5.89
N GLN A 345 8.25 -60.23 -6.18
CA GLN A 345 9.54 -60.38 -5.51
C GLN A 345 9.66 -59.42 -4.30
N SER A 346 8.57 -58.71 -3.96
CA SER A 346 8.49 -57.72 -2.88
C SER A 346 9.42 -56.52 -3.09
N ARG A 347 9.74 -56.19 -4.34
CA ARG A 347 10.46 -54.97 -4.71
C ARG A 347 9.49 -53.85 -5.04
N SER A 348 9.95 -52.61 -4.94
CA SER A 348 9.17 -51.45 -5.34
C SER A 348 10.02 -50.31 -5.90
N ALA A 349 9.36 -49.43 -6.64
CA ALA A 349 9.88 -48.14 -7.10
C ALA A 349 8.74 -47.12 -7.22
N THR A 350 9.10 -45.86 -7.45
CA THR A 350 8.14 -44.78 -7.69
C THR A 350 8.49 -43.98 -8.94
N ALA A 351 7.48 -43.36 -9.55
CA ALA A 351 7.62 -42.45 -10.68
C ALA A 351 6.60 -41.31 -10.56
N PRO A 352 6.98 -40.04 -10.83
CA PRO A 352 6.02 -38.94 -10.86
C PRO A 352 5.25 -38.93 -12.19
N ILE A 353 3.99 -38.52 -12.13
CA ILE A 353 3.20 -38.08 -13.28
C ILE A 353 2.86 -36.60 -13.05
N THR A 354 3.25 -35.73 -13.98
CA THR A 354 2.94 -34.29 -13.91
C THR A 354 1.67 -33.97 -14.69
N LEU A 355 0.73 -33.25 -14.08
CA LEU A 355 -0.52 -32.80 -14.69
C LEU A 355 -0.78 -31.34 -14.32
N THR A 356 -1.10 -30.48 -15.29
CA THR A 356 -1.55 -29.11 -15.01
C THR A 356 -3.07 -29.04 -14.95
N VAL A 357 -3.61 -28.63 -13.81
CA VAL A 357 -5.06 -28.36 -13.69
C VAL A 357 -5.32 -26.92 -14.08
N THR A 358 -6.28 -26.69 -14.97
CA THR A 358 -6.82 -25.37 -15.31
C THR A 358 -8.20 -25.18 -14.69
N THR A 359 -8.54 -23.92 -14.39
CA THR A 359 -9.88 -23.52 -13.97
C THR A 359 -10.67 -22.99 -15.15
N PRO A 360 -12.03 -23.05 -15.14
CA PRO A 360 -12.84 -22.41 -16.16
C PRO A 360 -12.58 -20.90 -16.21
N PRO A 361 -12.58 -20.27 -17.39
CA PRO A 361 -12.63 -18.82 -17.47
C PRO A 361 -13.87 -18.28 -16.74
N VAL A 362 -13.70 -17.16 -16.06
CA VAL A 362 -14.76 -16.38 -15.43
C VAL A 362 -14.96 -15.08 -16.21
N THR A 363 -16.18 -14.54 -16.22
CA THR A 363 -16.44 -13.22 -16.82
C THR A 363 -15.83 -12.11 -15.96
N ILE A 364 -15.65 -10.92 -16.54
CA ILE A 364 -15.17 -9.76 -15.79
C ILE A 364 -16.20 -9.38 -14.70
N MET A 365 -17.48 -9.48 -15.00
CA MET A 365 -18.61 -9.24 -14.10
C MET A 365 -18.63 -10.21 -12.90
N GLN A 366 -18.13 -11.45 -13.07
CA GLN A 366 -17.91 -12.39 -11.96
C GLN A 366 -16.66 -12.08 -11.12
N ILE A 367 -15.67 -11.39 -11.69
CA ILE A 367 -14.49 -10.89 -10.98
C ILE A 367 -14.86 -9.66 -10.16
N GLN A 368 -15.64 -8.73 -10.71
CA GLN A 368 -16.10 -7.53 -10.02
C GLN A 368 -17.19 -7.85 -8.98
N GLY A 369 -18.30 -8.48 -9.41
CA GLY A 369 -19.48 -8.67 -8.57
C GLY A 369 -20.29 -7.39 -8.34
N HIS A 370 -21.19 -7.44 -7.36
CA HIS A 370 -22.18 -6.39 -7.05
C HIS A 370 -21.76 -5.44 -5.91
N GLY A 371 -20.55 -5.60 -5.37
CA GLY A 371 -19.99 -4.78 -4.27
C GLY A 371 -18.79 -3.96 -4.75
N GLY A 372 -18.18 -3.17 -3.86
CA GLY A 372 -16.91 -2.47 -4.12
C GLY A 372 -15.67 -3.34 -3.88
N LEU A 373 -15.85 -4.62 -3.53
CA LEU A 373 -14.78 -5.61 -3.31
C LEU A 373 -15.11 -6.89 -4.06
N SER A 374 -14.09 -7.50 -4.68
CA SER A 374 -14.23 -8.69 -5.49
C SER A 374 -14.67 -9.93 -4.68
N PRO A 375 -15.70 -10.68 -5.12
CA PRO A 375 -16.02 -11.98 -4.54
C PRO A 375 -14.94 -13.06 -4.84
N LEU A 376 -13.96 -12.76 -5.71
CA LEU A 376 -12.87 -13.65 -6.09
C LEU A 376 -11.50 -13.21 -5.55
N ALA A 377 -11.43 -12.17 -4.72
CA ALA A 377 -10.18 -11.66 -4.13
C ALA A 377 -9.28 -12.78 -3.55
N GLY A 378 -8.00 -12.75 -3.90
CA GLY A 378 -7.01 -13.77 -3.54
C GLY A 378 -7.02 -15.04 -4.41
N SER A 379 -7.98 -15.20 -5.33
CA SER A 379 -8.08 -16.34 -6.24
C SER A 379 -7.36 -16.07 -7.58
N THR A 380 -6.88 -17.12 -8.25
CA THR A 380 -6.42 -17.01 -9.64
C THR A 380 -7.60 -17.13 -10.60
N ALA A 381 -7.86 -16.06 -11.36
CA ALA A 381 -8.88 -16.01 -12.39
C ALA A 381 -8.26 -16.09 -13.80
N THR A 382 -9.05 -16.54 -14.77
CA THR A 382 -8.77 -16.35 -16.20
C THR A 382 -9.98 -15.67 -16.82
N THR A 383 -9.79 -14.56 -17.53
CA THR A 383 -10.86 -13.83 -18.20
C THR A 383 -10.42 -13.30 -19.56
N THR A 384 -11.33 -12.71 -20.33
CA THR A 384 -11.03 -12.11 -21.64
C THR A 384 -11.80 -10.79 -21.78
N GLY A 385 -11.17 -9.78 -22.37
CA GLY A 385 -11.80 -8.49 -22.65
C GLY A 385 -11.08 -7.74 -23.76
N THR A 386 -11.66 -6.61 -24.20
CA THR A 386 -11.02 -5.67 -25.12
C THR A 386 -10.30 -4.60 -24.31
N VAL A 387 -9.04 -4.28 -24.67
CA VAL A 387 -8.27 -3.20 -24.04
C VAL A 387 -8.92 -1.84 -24.32
N THR A 388 -9.32 -1.11 -23.29
CA THR A 388 -10.00 0.20 -23.38
C THR A 388 -9.07 1.37 -23.12
N ALA A 389 -8.14 1.23 -22.17
CA ALA A 389 -7.14 2.24 -21.83
C ALA A 389 -5.80 1.58 -21.44
N VAL A 390 -4.68 2.29 -21.66
CA VAL A 390 -3.32 1.77 -21.38
C VAL A 390 -2.56 2.80 -20.54
N GLY A 391 -2.15 2.40 -19.34
CA GLY A 391 -1.33 3.19 -18.42
C GLY A 391 0.14 2.77 -18.44
N THR A 392 0.94 3.30 -17.51
CA THR A 392 2.40 3.05 -17.45
C THR A 392 2.79 1.75 -16.74
N LYS A 393 1.87 1.14 -15.99
CA LYS A 393 2.09 -0.10 -15.19
C LYS A 393 1.08 -1.21 -15.46
N GLY A 394 0.12 -0.98 -16.35
CA GLY A 394 -1.06 -1.81 -16.54
C GLY A 394 -2.03 -1.21 -17.55
N PHE A 395 -3.14 -1.90 -17.79
CA PHE A 395 -4.14 -1.53 -18.79
C PHE A 395 -5.54 -1.98 -18.35
N PHE A 396 -6.56 -1.31 -18.84
CA PHE A 396 -7.97 -1.64 -18.57
C PHE A 396 -8.49 -2.57 -19.66
N ILE A 397 -9.24 -3.60 -19.27
CA ILE A 397 -10.00 -4.45 -20.19
C ILE A 397 -11.48 -4.39 -19.83
N GLN A 398 -12.35 -4.45 -20.85
CA GLN A 398 -13.79 -4.47 -20.68
C GLN A 398 -14.43 -5.48 -21.63
N ASP A 399 -15.49 -6.16 -21.19
CA ASP A 399 -16.24 -7.07 -22.05
C ASP A 399 -16.96 -6.26 -23.17
N PRO A 400 -16.82 -6.64 -24.45
CA PRO A 400 -17.43 -5.90 -25.56
C PRO A 400 -18.97 -6.05 -25.66
N THR A 401 -19.56 -6.97 -24.90
CA THR A 401 -21.00 -7.25 -24.86
C THR A 401 -21.62 -6.81 -23.53
N GLY A 402 -20.89 -7.03 -22.44
CA GLY A 402 -21.40 -6.92 -21.07
C GLY A 402 -22.50 -7.93 -20.75
N ASP A 403 -23.07 -7.86 -19.55
CA ASP A 403 -24.23 -8.69 -19.14
C ASP A 403 -25.58 -7.96 -19.14
N ASN A 404 -25.59 -6.63 -19.25
CA ASN A 404 -26.75 -5.73 -19.12
C ASN A 404 -27.31 -5.61 -17.68
N ASP A 405 -26.59 -6.07 -16.66
CA ASP A 405 -26.87 -5.71 -15.27
C ASP A 405 -26.11 -4.41 -14.95
N VAL A 406 -26.87 -3.33 -14.74
CA VAL A 406 -26.31 -2.00 -14.45
C VAL A 406 -25.68 -1.90 -13.06
N THR A 407 -25.69 -2.98 -12.27
CA THR A 407 -25.11 -3.03 -10.91
C THR A 407 -23.84 -3.87 -10.82
N THR A 408 -23.28 -4.31 -11.95
CA THR A 408 -21.98 -4.99 -12.10
C THR A 408 -21.10 -4.26 -13.09
N SER A 409 -19.78 -4.22 -12.85
CA SER A 409 -18.84 -3.68 -13.84
C SER A 409 -18.45 -4.74 -14.88
N ASP A 410 -18.55 -4.37 -16.16
CA ASP A 410 -18.05 -5.14 -17.31
C ASP A 410 -16.52 -5.02 -17.49
N ALA A 411 -15.84 -4.22 -16.66
CA ALA A 411 -14.44 -3.86 -16.81
C ALA A 411 -13.58 -4.19 -15.58
N VAL A 412 -12.26 -4.35 -15.79
CA VAL A 412 -11.29 -4.58 -14.72
C VAL A 412 -9.90 -4.06 -15.14
N TYR A 413 -9.15 -3.55 -14.18
CA TYR A 413 -7.76 -3.13 -14.40
C TYR A 413 -6.81 -4.33 -14.33
N VAL A 414 -5.80 -4.37 -15.21
CA VAL A 414 -4.76 -5.41 -15.27
C VAL A 414 -3.42 -4.80 -14.90
N PHE A 415 -2.95 -5.10 -13.69
CA PHE A 415 -1.67 -4.62 -13.16
C PHE A 415 -0.53 -5.59 -13.50
N ILE A 416 0.52 -5.08 -14.16
CA ILE A 416 1.70 -5.87 -14.57
C ILE A 416 3.03 -5.27 -14.09
N ASN A 417 2.98 -4.14 -13.36
CA ASN A 417 4.11 -3.33 -12.88
C ASN A 417 5.16 -2.98 -13.95
N ALA A 418 4.73 -2.85 -15.21
CA ALA A 418 5.57 -2.55 -16.37
C ALA A 418 4.76 -1.85 -17.47
N ALA A 419 5.44 -1.21 -18.42
CA ALA A 419 4.80 -0.63 -19.59
C ALA A 419 4.17 -1.74 -20.46
N PRO A 420 2.85 -1.73 -20.71
CA PRO A 420 2.20 -2.76 -21.52
C PRO A 420 2.60 -2.69 -23.00
N THR A 421 2.63 -3.85 -23.67
CA THR A 421 2.85 -3.96 -25.13
C THR A 421 1.54 -4.04 -25.92
N VAL A 422 0.39 -4.10 -25.24
CA VAL A 422 -0.95 -4.06 -25.85
C VAL A 422 -1.32 -2.65 -26.26
N VAL A 423 -2.23 -2.53 -27.22
CA VAL A 423 -2.85 -1.26 -27.62
C VAL A 423 -4.37 -1.35 -27.46
N VAL A 424 -5.01 -0.18 -27.31
CA VAL A 424 -6.48 -0.06 -27.25
C VAL A 424 -7.11 -0.76 -28.46
N GLY A 425 -8.18 -1.51 -28.20
CA GLY A 425 -8.84 -2.38 -29.18
C GLY A 425 -8.23 -3.77 -29.34
N ASN A 426 -7.12 -4.13 -28.67
CA ASN A 426 -6.69 -5.54 -28.65
C ASN A 426 -7.68 -6.38 -27.81
N SER A 427 -8.12 -7.52 -28.34
CA SER A 427 -8.79 -8.55 -27.53
C SER A 427 -7.73 -9.43 -26.88
N VAL A 428 -7.78 -9.54 -25.55
CA VAL A 428 -6.75 -10.22 -24.74
C VAL A 428 -7.39 -11.16 -23.72
N THR A 429 -6.82 -12.36 -23.60
CA THR A 429 -7.07 -13.25 -22.46
C THR A 429 -6.03 -12.98 -21.38
N VAL A 430 -6.44 -12.92 -20.12
CA VAL A 430 -5.57 -12.66 -18.97
C VAL A 430 -5.81 -13.74 -17.92
N THR A 431 -4.73 -14.36 -17.44
CA THR A 431 -4.73 -15.18 -16.22
C THR A 431 -3.90 -14.44 -15.17
N ALA A 432 -4.47 -14.20 -13.99
CA ALA A 432 -3.87 -13.38 -12.93
C ALA A 432 -4.49 -13.71 -11.57
N THR A 433 -3.89 -13.20 -10.48
CA THR A 433 -4.54 -13.20 -9.17
C THR A 433 -5.46 -11.98 -9.07
N VAL A 434 -6.69 -12.20 -8.63
CA VAL A 434 -7.62 -11.10 -8.33
C VAL A 434 -7.25 -10.48 -6.99
N SER A 435 -7.20 -9.17 -6.90
CA SER A 435 -6.97 -8.44 -5.65
C SER A 435 -7.67 -7.09 -5.66
N ASP A 436 -8.22 -6.70 -4.52
CA ASP A 436 -8.73 -5.35 -4.32
C ASP A 436 -7.57 -4.45 -3.86
N TYR A 437 -7.33 -3.36 -4.58
CA TYR A 437 -6.27 -2.39 -4.29
C TYR A 437 -6.86 -0.98 -4.26
N GLN A 438 -6.64 -0.27 -3.16
CA GLN A 438 -7.09 1.11 -2.94
C GLN A 438 -8.60 1.37 -3.13
N GLY A 439 -9.45 0.33 -3.19
CA GLY A 439 -10.90 0.47 -3.41
C GLY A 439 -11.37 0.18 -4.86
N SER A 440 -10.51 -0.45 -5.68
CA SER A 440 -10.85 -0.99 -6.99
C SER A 440 -10.38 -2.45 -7.12
N THR A 441 -11.07 -3.25 -7.92
CA THR A 441 -10.65 -4.63 -8.24
C THR A 441 -9.60 -4.62 -9.36
N GLU A 442 -8.47 -5.29 -9.15
CA GLU A 442 -7.46 -5.51 -10.17
C GLU A 442 -7.08 -6.99 -10.40
N LEU A 443 -6.63 -7.27 -11.62
CA LEU A 443 -5.96 -8.50 -12.02
C LEU A 443 -4.44 -8.29 -11.91
N SER A 444 -3.88 -8.69 -10.78
CA SER A 444 -2.48 -8.50 -10.42
C SER A 444 -1.60 -9.64 -10.95
N ALA A 445 -0.61 -9.32 -11.79
CA ALA A 445 0.23 -10.30 -12.47
C ALA A 445 1.72 -9.91 -12.51
N THR A 446 2.61 -10.91 -12.45
CA THR A 446 4.07 -10.71 -12.38
C THR A 446 4.76 -11.26 -13.62
N LEU A 447 5.21 -10.38 -14.52
CA LEU A 447 5.95 -10.78 -15.73
C LEU A 447 7.24 -11.57 -15.40
N PRO A 448 7.64 -12.56 -16.23
CA PRO A 448 6.95 -13.07 -17.44
C PRO A 448 5.92 -14.16 -17.13
N SER A 449 5.64 -14.44 -15.86
CA SER A 449 4.86 -15.60 -15.43
C SER A 449 3.36 -15.31 -15.50
N ILE A 450 2.57 -16.27 -15.99
CA ILE A 450 1.09 -16.30 -15.98
C ILE A 450 0.40 -15.37 -17.02
N VAL A 451 1.04 -14.29 -17.48
CA VAL A 451 0.47 -13.38 -18.51
C VAL A 451 0.57 -13.95 -19.94
N ASN A 452 -0.30 -14.90 -20.26
CA ASN A 452 -0.57 -15.29 -21.65
C ASN A 452 -1.48 -14.25 -22.34
N ILE A 453 -0.96 -13.05 -22.64
CA ILE A 453 -1.63 -12.12 -23.57
C ILE A 453 -1.64 -12.77 -24.96
N VAL A 454 -2.69 -13.52 -25.24
CA VAL A 454 -3.01 -13.98 -26.58
C VAL A 454 -3.76 -12.84 -27.26
N ASN A 455 -3.04 -12.00 -27.99
CA ASN A 455 -3.65 -10.96 -28.81
C ASN A 455 -4.34 -11.63 -30.01
N ASN A 456 -5.67 -11.76 -29.93
CA ASN A 456 -6.49 -12.39 -30.96
C ASN A 456 -6.90 -11.43 -32.10
N GLY A 457 -6.33 -10.22 -32.14
CA GLY A 457 -6.61 -9.18 -33.13
C GLY A 457 -7.37 -7.98 -32.56
N ALA A 458 -7.87 -7.14 -33.47
CA ALA A 458 -8.68 -5.98 -33.11
C ALA A 458 -10.10 -6.41 -32.73
N GLY A 459 -10.40 -6.35 -31.44
CA GLY A 459 -11.75 -6.46 -30.89
C GLY A 459 -12.52 -5.14 -31.02
N VAL A 460 -13.84 -5.23 -30.79
CA VAL A 460 -14.69 -4.03 -30.70
C VAL A 460 -14.43 -3.36 -29.35
N VAL A 461 -14.08 -2.07 -29.37
CA VAL A 461 -14.01 -1.25 -28.15
C VAL A 461 -15.45 -0.95 -27.70
N PRO A 462 -15.82 -1.23 -26.43
CA PRO A 462 -17.15 -0.89 -25.90
C PRO A 462 -17.49 0.60 -26.07
N SER A 463 -18.78 0.91 -26.15
CA SER A 463 -19.24 2.29 -26.04
C SER A 463 -19.18 2.74 -24.58
N ALA A 464 -18.82 4.00 -24.34
CA ALA A 464 -18.77 4.55 -22.99
C ALA A 464 -20.18 4.71 -22.38
N VAL A 465 -20.29 4.46 -21.08
CA VAL A 465 -21.50 4.76 -20.31
C VAL A 465 -21.65 6.27 -20.20
N VAL A 466 -22.81 6.81 -20.59
CA VAL A 466 -23.07 8.25 -20.58
C VAL A 466 -23.76 8.66 -19.28
N LEU A 467 -23.03 9.36 -18.40
CA LEU A 467 -23.58 9.81 -17.10
C LEU A 467 -24.67 10.86 -17.26
N ASP A 468 -24.66 11.67 -18.34
CA ASP A 468 -25.72 12.66 -18.59
C ASP A 468 -27.12 12.04 -18.69
N ASN A 469 -27.21 10.75 -19.06
CA ASN A 469 -28.46 9.99 -19.13
C ASN A 469 -28.88 9.38 -17.78
N ASN A 470 -27.93 9.16 -16.87
CA ASN A 470 -28.16 8.63 -15.53
C ASN A 470 -27.27 9.41 -14.54
N PRO A 471 -27.62 10.66 -14.20
CA PRO A 471 -26.77 11.51 -13.36
C PRO A 471 -26.46 10.85 -12.01
N PRO A 472 -25.22 10.95 -11.50
CA PRO A 472 -24.88 10.51 -10.15
C PRO A 472 -25.83 11.15 -9.12
N SER A 473 -26.29 10.36 -8.16
CA SER A 473 -27.19 10.83 -7.10
C SER A 473 -26.43 11.64 -6.07
N THR A 474 -27.12 12.62 -5.48
CA THR A 474 -26.61 13.40 -4.33
C THR A 474 -26.89 12.73 -2.97
N ASP A 475 -27.70 11.66 -2.97
CA ASP A 475 -27.96 10.81 -1.79
C ASP A 475 -27.06 9.55 -1.85
N PRO A 476 -26.14 9.36 -0.89
CA PRO A 476 -25.11 8.31 -0.92
C PRO A 476 -25.70 6.89 -0.76
N THR A 477 -27.00 6.75 -0.49
CA THR A 477 -27.71 5.46 -0.42
C THR A 477 -28.41 5.08 -1.73
N THR A 478 -28.26 5.89 -2.78
CA THR A 478 -28.89 5.72 -4.09
C THR A 478 -27.91 6.03 -5.22
N GLY A 479 -28.26 5.66 -6.45
CA GLY A 479 -27.43 5.85 -7.64
C GLY A 479 -27.60 4.71 -8.63
N ILE A 480 -26.88 4.76 -9.76
CA ILE A 480 -26.98 3.72 -10.81
C ILE A 480 -26.48 2.35 -10.33
N CYS A 481 -25.50 2.33 -9.42
CA CYS A 481 -24.91 1.11 -8.85
C CYS A 481 -25.61 0.62 -7.57
N ALA A 482 -26.75 1.22 -7.18
CA ALA A 482 -27.37 0.94 -5.89
C ALA A 482 -27.86 -0.52 -5.78
N ASN A 483 -27.19 -1.30 -4.93
CA ASN A 483 -27.41 -2.74 -4.78
C ASN A 483 -27.29 -3.15 -3.29
N PRO A 484 -28.09 -4.10 -2.78
CA PRO A 484 -27.97 -4.58 -1.39
C PRO A 484 -26.60 -5.19 -1.01
N ALA A 485 -25.73 -5.49 -1.97
CA ALA A 485 -24.34 -5.89 -1.73
C ALA A 485 -23.40 -4.72 -1.41
N ILE A 486 -23.75 -3.48 -1.80
CA ILE A 486 -23.02 -2.27 -1.44
C ILE A 486 -23.29 -1.94 0.03
N THR A 487 -22.22 -1.68 0.78
CA THR A 487 -22.24 -1.39 2.20
C THR A 487 -21.53 -0.06 2.51
N VAL A 488 -21.59 0.39 3.77
CA VAL A 488 -20.81 1.54 4.24
C VAL A 488 -19.30 1.36 4.15
N ALA A 489 -18.80 0.12 3.97
CA ALA A 489 -17.37 -0.16 3.83
C ALA A 489 -16.85 0.11 2.41
N ASP A 490 -17.72 0.15 1.41
CA ASP A 490 -17.38 0.34 -0.01
C ASP A 490 -17.15 1.83 -0.38
N GLY A 491 -17.43 2.75 0.56
CA GLY A 491 -17.21 4.19 0.41
C GLY A 491 -18.47 4.99 0.07
N LEU A 492 -18.43 6.31 0.30
CA LEU A 492 -19.60 7.19 0.20
C LEU A 492 -20.17 7.32 -1.23
N GLN A 493 -19.33 7.06 -2.24
CA GLN A 493 -19.68 7.18 -3.66
C GLN A 493 -20.02 5.82 -4.31
N ALA A 494 -19.97 4.71 -3.57
CA ALA A 494 -20.09 3.36 -4.14
C ALA A 494 -21.41 3.13 -4.90
N ASN A 495 -22.53 3.66 -4.38
CA ASN A 495 -23.84 3.58 -5.05
C ASN A 495 -23.92 4.36 -6.38
N ASN A 496 -22.99 5.28 -6.64
CA ASN A 496 -22.87 6.00 -7.91
C ASN A 496 -21.88 5.33 -8.89
N PHE A 497 -20.78 4.75 -8.42
CA PHE A 497 -19.64 4.40 -9.29
C PHE A 497 -19.06 2.99 -9.16
N ALA A 498 -19.42 2.17 -8.16
CA ALA A 498 -18.81 0.83 -7.98
C ALA A 498 -19.05 -0.11 -9.17
N CYS A 499 -20.27 -0.11 -9.71
CA CYS A 499 -20.64 -0.81 -10.95
C CYS A 499 -19.97 -0.25 -12.22
N LEU A 500 -19.23 0.87 -12.13
CA LEU A 500 -18.51 1.49 -13.25
C LEU A 500 -16.99 1.35 -13.09
N ASP A 501 -16.49 0.63 -12.07
CA ASP A 501 -15.07 0.48 -11.79
C ASP A 501 -14.32 -0.16 -12.98
N GLY A 502 -13.38 0.59 -13.56
CA GLY A 502 -12.63 0.26 -14.77
C GLY A 502 -13.35 0.53 -16.11
N MET A 503 -14.65 0.85 -16.12
CA MET A 503 -15.43 0.99 -17.36
C MET A 503 -15.14 2.30 -18.08
N LEU A 504 -15.31 2.30 -19.41
CA LEU A 504 -15.37 3.54 -20.19
C LEU A 504 -16.62 4.34 -19.83
N VAL A 505 -16.43 5.60 -19.46
CA VAL A 505 -17.49 6.52 -19.03
C VAL A 505 -17.31 7.89 -19.69
N THR A 506 -18.41 8.56 -20.01
CA THR A 506 -18.47 9.89 -20.62
C THR A 506 -19.37 10.82 -19.83
N MET A 507 -18.91 12.07 -19.66
CA MET A 507 -19.74 13.23 -19.32
C MET A 507 -19.71 14.18 -20.51
N ASN A 508 -20.86 14.47 -21.12
CA ASN A 508 -20.97 15.34 -22.29
C ASN A 508 -21.02 16.82 -21.89
N ASP A 509 -21.62 17.14 -20.74
CA ASP A 509 -21.65 18.47 -20.17
C ASP A 509 -21.34 18.42 -18.66
N ALA A 510 -20.04 18.45 -18.34
CA ALA A 510 -19.53 18.53 -16.98
C ALA A 510 -19.14 19.97 -16.61
N ILE A 511 -19.17 20.27 -15.32
CA ILE A 511 -18.75 21.54 -14.74
C ILE A 511 -17.68 21.31 -13.68
N VAL A 512 -16.61 22.12 -13.73
CA VAL A 512 -15.54 22.11 -12.73
C VAL A 512 -16.09 22.71 -11.43
N THR A 513 -16.02 21.95 -10.33
CA THR A 513 -16.50 22.38 -9.01
C THR A 513 -15.35 22.86 -8.13
N GLY A 514 -14.17 22.22 -8.22
CA GLY A 514 -12.90 22.68 -7.65
C GLY A 514 -11.84 22.79 -8.75
N ALA A 515 -11.07 23.89 -8.75
CA ALA A 515 -10.12 24.22 -9.82
C ALA A 515 -8.99 23.19 -9.99
N THR A 516 -8.23 23.30 -11.08
CA THR A 516 -7.08 22.43 -11.33
C THR A 516 -5.99 22.61 -10.28
N PHE A 517 -5.70 21.54 -9.55
CA PHE A 517 -4.65 21.49 -8.55
C PHE A 517 -3.32 21.03 -9.18
N GLY A 518 -2.22 21.48 -8.58
CA GLY A 518 -0.87 21.18 -9.01
C GLY A 518 -0.17 20.18 -8.09
N THR A 519 0.70 19.33 -8.65
CA THR A 519 1.69 18.63 -7.82
C THR A 519 2.86 19.57 -7.56
N GLY A 520 3.16 19.83 -6.28
CA GLY A 520 4.31 20.63 -5.84
C GLY A 520 4.08 22.15 -5.79
N SER A 521 2.82 22.60 -5.83
CA SER A 521 2.43 23.99 -5.57
C SER A 521 2.27 24.27 -4.07
N ASP A 522 2.44 25.55 -3.72
CA ASP A 522 2.49 26.07 -2.34
C ASP A 522 2.22 27.60 -2.29
N GLY A 523 1.50 28.14 -3.28
CA GLY A 523 1.28 29.58 -3.43
C GLY A 523 2.48 30.38 -3.98
N VAL A 524 3.69 29.82 -4.08
CA VAL A 524 4.87 30.49 -4.68
C VAL A 524 5.59 29.68 -5.76
N HIS A 525 5.31 28.38 -5.87
CA HIS A 525 5.75 27.51 -6.97
C HIS A 525 4.63 27.17 -7.93
N GLN A 526 5.02 27.02 -9.20
CA GLN A 526 4.18 26.42 -10.23
C GLN A 526 3.98 24.93 -9.93
N GLY A 527 2.76 24.54 -9.57
CA GLY A 527 2.39 23.13 -9.55
C GLY A 527 2.17 22.60 -10.97
N LEU A 528 2.60 21.36 -11.23
CA LEU A 528 2.30 20.69 -12.51
C LEU A 528 0.84 20.19 -12.50
N PRO A 529 0.00 20.50 -13.52
CA PRO A 529 -1.41 20.14 -13.53
C PRO A 529 -1.61 18.64 -13.33
N SER A 530 -2.33 18.25 -12.28
CA SER A 530 -2.49 16.85 -11.88
C SER A 530 -3.93 16.37 -11.88
N GLY A 531 -4.89 17.26 -11.64
CA GLY A 531 -6.32 16.95 -11.74
C GLY A 531 -7.19 18.12 -11.31
N PHE A 532 -8.50 17.91 -11.25
CA PHE A 532 -9.50 18.86 -10.75
C PHE A 532 -10.77 18.12 -10.31
N TYR A 533 -11.67 18.78 -9.60
CA TYR A 533 -12.94 18.18 -9.18
C TYR A 533 -14.10 18.67 -10.04
N ALA A 534 -15.03 17.77 -10.37
CA ALA A 534 -16.17 18.06 -11.25
C ALA A 534 -17.42 17.28 -10.91
N THR A 535 -18.56 17.76 -11.42
CA THR A 535 -19.80 16.99 -11.50
C THR A 535 -20.51 17.31 -12.82
N LEU A 536 -21.68 16.72 -13.08
CA LEU A 536 -22.48 17.06 -14.25
C LEU A 536 -23.07 18.47 -14.14
N ALA A 537 -23.08 19.19 -15.25
CA ALA A 537 -23.60 20.55 -15.34
C ALA A 537 -25.08 20.72 -14.98
N SER A 538 -25.85 19.63 -14.98
CA SER A 538 -27.25 19.60 -14.57
C SER A 538 -27.44 19.55 -13.05
N GLN A 539 -26.39 19.24 -12.29
CA GLN A 539 -26.41 19.22 -10.84
C GLN A 539 -26.21 20.63 -10.24
N PRO A 540 -26.67 20.88 -9.01
CA PRO A 540 -26.26 22.07 -8.27
C PRO A 540 -24.73 22.08 -8.06
N ARG A 541 -24.15 23.26 -7.83
CA ARG A 541 -22.77 23.34 -7.33
C ARG A 541 -22.75 22.68 -5.93
N PRO A 542 -21.82 21.75 -5.65
CA PRO A 542 -21.69 21.13 -4.34
C PRO A 542 -21.28 22.13 -3.26
N TYR A 543 -21.90 22.02 -2.08
CA TYR A 543 -21.59 22.85 -0.90
C TYR A 543 -21.53 21.99 0.35
N ARG A 544 -20.65 22.35 1.28
CA ARG A 544 -20.65 21.76 2.62
C ARG A 544 -22.02 22.03 3.30
N ALA A 545 -22.60 21.01 3.93
CA ALA A 545 -23.86 21.14 4.70
C ALA A 545 -23.75 20.59 6.14
N VAL A 546 -24.78 20.81 6.96
CA VAL A 546 -24.75 20.50 8.40
C VAL A 546 -24.48 19.02 8.73
N GLY A 547 -23.61 18.78 9.72
CA GLY A 547 -23.35 17.46 10.28
C GLY A 547 -22.07 16.78 9.80
N ALA A 548 -21.86 15.57 10.32
CA ALA A 548 -20.73 14.72 9.96
C ALA A 548 -21.01 14.00 8.63
N ALA A 549 -19.98 13.75 7.82
CA ALA A 549 -20.11 13.00 6.58
C ALA A 549 -20.72 11.61 6.82
N TRP A 550 -21.53 11.13 5.87
CA TRP A 550 -22.11 9.80 5.85
C TRP A 550 -21.03 8.71 6.07
N PRO A 551 -21.29 7.66 6.87
CA PRO A 551 -22.56 7.26 7.49
C PRO A 551 -22.92 8.03 8.79
N GLY A 552 -22.14 9.05 9.18
CA GLY A 552 -22.37 9.85 10.37
C GLY A 552 -21.86 9.21 11.68
N LEU A 553 -22.04 9.93 12.78
CA LEU A 553 -21.52 9.56 14.11
C LEU A 553 -22.57 8.95 15.06
N GLY A 554 -23.84 8.90 14.63
CA GLY A 554 -24.96 8.40 15.42
C GLY A 554 -25.47 9.38 16.49
N GLY A 555 -26.48 8.93 17.26
CA GLY A 555 -27.14 9.77 18.26
C GLY A 555 -27.98 10.88 17.61
N SER A 556 -27.89 12.11 18.16
CA SER A 556 -28.56 13.31 17.62
C SER A 556 -27.64 14.16 16.73
N ILE A 557 -26.47 13.62 16.35
CA ILE A 557 -25.51 14.30 15.47
C ILE A 557 -26.06 14.29 14.04
N PRO A 558 -26.22 15.45 13.37
CA PRO A 558 -26.68 15.50 11.98
C PRO A 558 -25.72 14.80 11.02
N VAL A 559 -26.23 14.38 9.86
CA VAL A 559 -25.46 13.70 8.82
C VAL A 559 -25.53 14.49 7.52
N TRP A 560 -24.36 14.76 6.96
CA TRP A 560 -24.16 15.32 5.61
C TRP A 560 -23.94 14.18 4.62
N ASN A 561 -24.50 14.30 3.42
CA ASN A 561 -24.35 13.35 2.31
C ASN A 561 -22.89 13.16 1.86
N GLY A 562 -22.06 14.19 1.97
CA GLY A 562 -20.65 14.14 1.55
C GLY A 562 -20.43 14.38 0.05
N GLU A 563 -21.40 14.99 -0.64
CA GLU A 563 -21.40 15.26 -2.09
C GLU A 563 -20.97 14.06 -2.96
N PRO A 564 -21.68 12.92 -2.88
CA PRO A 564 -21.32 11.68 -3.56
C PRO A 564 -21.34 11.75 -5.11
N GLU A 565 -21.82 12.84 -5.68
CA GLU A 565 -21.86 13.15 -7.11
C GLU A 565 -20.58 13.81 -7.67
N ILE A 566 -19.60 14.15 -6.83
CA ILE A 566 -18.31 14.72 -7.25
C ILE A 566 -17.38 13.60 -7.73
N LEU A 567 -16.76 13.79 -8.90
CA LEU A 567 -15.64 12.99 -9.38
C LEU A 567 -14.36 13.82 -9.42
N GLU A 568 -13.25 13.21 -9.05
CA GLU A 568 -11.92 13.75 -9.33
C GLU A 568 -11.52 13.35 -10.77
N ILE A 569 -11.18 14.33 -11.61
CA ILE A 569 -10.63 14.11 -12.95
C ILE A 569 -9.11 14.13 -12.83
N TYR A 570 -8.47 12.96 -12.79
CA TYR A 570 -7.06 12.83 -12.47
C TYR A 570 -6.21 12.51 -13.71
N TYR A 571 -5.17 13.30 -13.96
CA TYR A 571 -4.41 13.24 -15.21
C TYR A 571 -3.32 12.15 -15.23
N ASN A 572 -2.74 11.79 -14.08
CA ASN A 572 -1.52 10.97 -14.06
C ASN A 572 -1.78 9.44 -14.09
N GLY A 573 -3.05 8.99 -14.09
CA GLY A 573 -3.40 7.57 -14.20
C GLY A 573 -3.17 6.99 -15.60
N LEU A 574 -3.24 7.81 -16.64
CA LEU A 574 -3.02 7.45 -18.05
C LEU A 574 -2.00 8.39 -18.71
N ALA A 575 -1.57 8.06 -19.93
CA ALA A 575 -0.72 8.93 -20.74
C ALA A 575 -1.52 10.11 -21.35
N PHE A 576 -2.04 11.00 -20.51
CA PHE A 576 -2.91 12.11 -20.91
C PHE A 576 -2.14 13.45 -21.01
N PRO A 577 -2.34 14.27 -22.07
CA PRO A 577 -1.65 15.54 -22.24
C PRO A 577 -2.28 16.67 -21.40
N SER A 578 -2.02 16.68 -20.09
CA SER A 578 -2.62 17.60 -19.11
C SER A 578 -2.42 19.09 -19.39
N ALA A 579 -1.36 19.48 -20.10
CA ALA A 579 -1.01 20.88 -20.35
C ALA A 579 -2.11 21.71 -21.05
N GLY A 580 -3.01 21.08 -21.82
CA GLY A 580 -4.11 21.78 -22.47
C GLY A 580 -5.29 22.12 -21.54
N TYR A 581 -5.27 21.68 -20.28
CA TYR A 581 -6.46 21.54 -19.45
C TYR A 581 -6.21 22.07 -18.03
N ILE A 582 -6.07 23.39 -17.94
CA ILE A 582 -5.99 24.11 -16.68
C ILE A 582 -7.28 24.90 -16.55
N TYR A 583 -8.14 24.49 -15.61
CA TYR A 583 -9.49 24.98 -15.47
C TYR A 583 -9.71 25.63 -14.10
N ASN A 584 -10.38 26.78 -14.11
CA ASN A 584 -10.95 27.40 -12.91
C ASN A 584 -12.33 26.79 -12.64
N ALA A 585 -12.85 26.95 -11.43
CA ALA A 585 -14.20 26.53 -11.10
C ALA A 585 -15.24 27.20 -12.02
N GLY A 586 -16.34 26.51 -12.28
CA GLY A 586 -17.38 26.91 -13.23
C GLY A 586 -17.03 26.70 -14.71
N THR A 587 -15.80 26.27 -15.05
CA THR A 587 -15.45 25.90 -16.44
C THR A 587 -16.28 24.71 -16.91
N ARG A 588 -16.77 24.74 -18.16
CA ARG A 588 -17.60 23.69 -18.77
C ARG A 588 -16.78 22.86 -19.76
N PHE A 589 -16.97 21.55 -19.75
CA PHE A 589 -16.19 20.62 -20.57
C PHE A 589 -16.94 19.30 -20.83
N SER A 590 -16.49 18.55 -21.83
CA SER A 590 -16.83 17.14 -22.00
C SER A 590 -15.60 16.27 -21.77
N VAL A 591 -15.77 15.07 -21.21
CA VAL A 591 -14.70 14.10 -20.96
C VAL A 591 -15.18 12.68 -21.24
N THR A 592 -14.29 11.88 -21.81
CA THR A 592 -14.40 10.42 -21.86
C THR A 592 -13.15 9.83 -21.26
N GLY A 593 -13.31 8.93 -20.30
CA GLY A 593 -12.23 8.30 -19.55
C GLY A 593 -12.62 6.91 -19.05
N VAL A 594 -11.77 6.34 -18.19
CA VAL A 594 -12.15 5.21 -17.33
C VAL A 594 -12.36 5.70 -15.91
N ILE A 595 -13.37 5.20 -15.21
CA ILE A 595 -13.54 5.43 -13.76
C ILE A 595 -12.76 4.37 -12.99
N GLN A 596 -12.16 4.72 -11.84
CA GLN A 596 -11.56 3.77 -10.92
C GLN A 596 -11.72 4.20 -9.46
N GLY A 597 -11.97 3.25 -8.55
CA GLY A 597 -11.97 3.51 -7.10
C GLY A 597 -10.57 3.77 -6.53
N TYR A 598 -10.40 4.84 -5.76
CA TYR A 598 -9.15 5.20 -5.08
C TYR A 598 -9.40 5.81 -3.69
N GLN A 599 -8.81 5.17 -2.66
CA GLN A 599 -8.83 5.56 -1.24
C GLN A 599 -10.23 5.87 -0.65
N GLY A 600 -11.28 5.26 -1.19
CA GLY A 600 -12.67 5.43 -0.73
C GLY A 600 -13.48 6.50 -1.47
N ALA A 601 -12.90 7.11 -2.52
CA ALA A 601 -13.57 7.93 -3.52
C ALA A 601 -13.34 7.31 -4.93
N TYR A 602 -13.87 7.95 -5.98
CA TYR A 602 -13.68 7.54 -7.37
C TYR A 602 -13.03 8.65 -8.21
N GLU A 603 -12.03 8.24 -8.98
CA GLU A 603 -11.31 9.07 -9.94
C GLU A 603 -11.77 8.71 -11.37
N MET A 604 -11.77 9.67 -12.29
CA MET A 604 -11.85 9.42 -13.72
C MET A 604 -10.51 9.77 -14.37
N TYR A 605 -9.89 8.78 -15.02
CA TYR A 605 -8.69 8.99 -15.82
C TYR A 605 -9.09 9.32 -17.27
N PRO A 606 -8.87 10.56 -17.75
CA PRO A 606 -9.34 11.00 -19.04
C PRO A 606 -8.53 10.38 -20.18
N ILE A 607 -9.23 9.97 -21.24
CA ILE A 607 -8.65 9.55 -22.52
C ILE A 607 -8.80 10.69 -23.53
N THR A 608 -9.97 11.33 -23.56
CA THR A 608 -10.24 12.54 -24.35
C THR A 608 -11.00 13.56 -23.52
N MET A 609 -10.68 14.83 -23.66
CA MET A 609 -11.39 15.93 -23.00
C MET A 609 -11.52 17.12 -23.96
N THR A 610 -12.55 17.95 -23.82
CA THR A 610 -12.74 19.14 -24.65
C THR A 610 -13.45 20.24 -23.86
N THR A 611 -12.90 21.45 -23.85
CA THR A 611 -13.52 22.61 -23.20
C THR A 611 -14.72 23.10 -24.01
N ASN A 612 -15.85 23.33 -23.36
CA ASN A 612 -17.04 23.90 -23.99
C ASN A 612 -16.93 25.43 -24.07
N THR A 613 -16.27 25.93 -25.11
CA THR A 613 -16.03 27.37 -25.32
C THR A 613 -17.28 28.18 -25.69
N ALA A 614 -18.43 27.53 -25.91
CA ALA A 614 -19.70 28.22 -26.16
C ALA A 614 -20.32 28.80 -24.87
N ILE A 615 -19.91 28.29 -23.70
CA ILE A 615 -20.28 28.82 -22.39
C ILE A 615 -18.99 29.40 -21.77
N PRO A 616 -18.81 30.73 -21.72
CA PRO A 616 -17.63 31.33 -21.10
C PRO A 616 -17.52 30.93 -19.63
N ALA A 617 -16.32 30.54 -19.21
CA ALA A 617 -16.02 30.32 -17.80
C ALA A 617 -16.15 31.64 -17.00
N PRO A 618 -16.41 31.58 -15.69
CA PRO A 618 -16.39 32.77 -14.84
C PRO A 618 -15.05 33.50 -14.94
N THR A 619 -15.10 34.83 -14.93
CA THR A 619 -13.90 35.67 -14.88
C THR A 619 -13.49 35.89 -13.43
N TYR A 620 -12.20 35.81 -13.14
CA TYR A 620 -11.65 36.02 -11.79
C TYR A 620 -10.49 37.04 -11.83
N PRO A 621 -10.30 37.85 -10.76
CA PRO A 621 -11.10 37.89 -9.55
C PRO A 621 -12.42 38.69 -9.72
N GLN A 622 -13.46 38.25 -9.01
CA GLN A 622 -14.66 39.01 -8.69
C GLN A 622 -14.42 39.81 -7.40
N PRO A 623 -14.55 41.14 -7.43
CA PRO A 623 -14.37 41.98 -6.24
C PRO A 623 -15.59 41.94 -5.31
N VAL A 624 -15.39 42.31 -4.05
CA VAL A 624 -16.50 42.59 -3.13
C VAL A 624 -17.35 43.76 -3.63
N LYS A 625 -18.61 43.79 -3.20
CA LYS A 625 -19.54 44.89 -3.50
C LYS A 625 -19.00 46.25 -3.04
N ASP A 626 -19.20 47.27 -3.87
CA ASP A 626 -18.86 48.65 -3.50
C ASP A 626 -19.70 49.12 -2.29
N SER A 627 -19.05 49.84 -1.38
CA SER A 627 -19.69 50.44 -0.20
C SER A 627 -19.89 51.94 -0.41
N ALA A 628 -20.90 52.54 0.22
CA ALA A 628 -21.12 53.98 0.15
C ALA A 628 -20.04 54.77 0.92
N ASP A 629 -19.69 55.96 0.43
CA ASP A 629 -18.74 56.85 1.09
C ASP A 629 -19.13 57.11 2.56
N GLY A 630 -18.14 57.07 3.45
CA GLY A 630 -18.35 57.31 4.89
C GLY A 630 -18.94 56.13 5.68
N THR A 631 -19.23 54.99 5.05
CA THR A 631 -19.49 53.73 5.77
C THR A 631 -18.22 53.16 6.40
N LEU A 632 -18.36 52.34 7.45
CA LEU A 632 -17.25 51.57 8.04
C LEU A 632 -17.16 50.22 7.33
N THR A 633 -16.06 49.98 6.63
CA THR A 633 -15.75 48.70 5.98
C THR A 633 -14.71 47.92 6.80
N ILE A 634 -15.01 46.67 7.11
CA ILE A 634 -14.13 45.77 7.85
C ILE A 634 -13.91 44.52 7.02
N GLY A 635 -12.65 44.20 6.72
CA GLY A 635 -12.26 43.00 5.99
C GLY A 635 -11.56 41.95 6.85
N THR A 636 -11.46 40.74 6.31
CA THR A 636 -10.60 39.64 6.77
C THR A 636 -9.99 38.94 5.56
N GLN A 637 -8.77 38.42 5.70
CA GLN A 637 -8.04 37.75 4.61
C GLN A 637 -6.93 36.88 5.20
N ASN A 638 -7.09 35.54 5.13
CA ASN A 638 -5.98 34.63 5.28
C ASN A 638 -5.02 34.81 4.09
N MET A 639 -3.72 34.98 4.40
CA MET A 639 -2.69 35.41 3.45
C MET A 639 -1.84 34.26 2.89
N LEU A 640 -2.17 32.99 3.21
CA LEU A 640 -1.49 31.75 2.79
C LEU A 640 0.00 31.77 3.14
N HIS A 641 0.37 31.68 4.41
CA HIS A 641 1.77 31.69 4.85
C HIS A 641 2.59 32.84 4.20
N PHE A 642 2.27 34.10 4.52
CA PHE A 642 2.85 35.27 3.85
C PHE A 642 4.23 35.61 4.42
N PHE A 643 5.24 34.81 4.05
CA PHE A 643 6.66 34.96 4.39
C PHE A 643 7.40 35.99 3.51
N ASN A 644 8.42 36.61 4.09
CA ASN A 644 9.40 37.45 3.39
C ASN A 644 10.57 36.61 2.87
N ALA A 645 11.56 37.25 2.22
CA ALA A 645 12.69 36.57 1.59
C ALA A 645 13.93 36.44 2.50
N THR A 646 13.77 36.53 3.82
CA THR A 646 14.84 36.58 4.83
C THR A 646 14.56 35.58 5.93
N ALA A 647 15.57 34.79 6.30
CA ALA A 647 15.47 33.84 7.40
C ALA A 647 15.62 34.57 8.74
N ASP A 648 14.53 35.19 9.19
CA ASP A 648 14.45 35.92 10.46
C ASP A 648 13.71 35.16 11.57
N GLY A 649 13.00 34.07 11.21
CA GLY A 649 12.35 33.13 12.10
C GLY A 649 11.16 33.71 12.87
N ALA A 650 10.55 32.84 13.68
CA ALA A 650 9.65 33.33 14.72
C ALA A 650 10.42 34.26 15.67
N ASP A 651 9.97 35.52 15.81
CA ASP A 651 10.53 36.61 16.66
C ASP A 651 10.69 36.25 18.17
N THR A 652 10.40 35.00 18.56
CA THR A 652 10.58 34.48 19.91
C THR A 652 11.09 33.02 20.01
N SER A 653 11.46 32.33 18.91
CA SER A 653 11.79 30.90 18.94
C SER A 653 13.22 30.54 18.49
N THR A 654 13.71 29.36 18.89
CA THR A 654 15.00 28.78 18.41
C THR A 654 14.89 28.14 17.02
N TYR A 655 13.73 28.20 16.40
CA TYR A 655 13.46 27.71 15.05
C TYR A 655 13.60 28.89 14.09
N THR A 656 14.69 28.91 13.33
CA THR A 656 14.81 29.74 12.13
C THR A 656 14.04 29.05 11.02
N ASP A 657 13.16 29.78 10.35
CA ASP A 657 12.71 29.40 9.01
C ASP A 657 13.93 29.24 8.09
N SER A 658 13.79 28.46 7.01
CA SER A 658 14.93 28.15 6.16
C SER A 658 14.81 28.83 4.79
N CYS A 659 15.68 29.80 4.51
CA CYS A 659 15.90 30.29 3.12
C CYS A 659 16.82 29.35 2.32
N ALA A 660 16.99 28.09 2.76
CA ALA A 660 17.79 27.08 2.07
C ALA A 660 16.97 26.28 1.04
N GLY A 661 15.63 26.34 1.13
CA GLY A 661 14.70 25.89 0.09
C GLY A 661 14.13 27.06 -0.71
N THR A 662 13.14 26.80 -1.57
CA THR A 662 12.64 27.77 -2.54
C THR A 662 11.27 28.39 -2.22
N GLY A 663 10.61 28.00 -1.11
CA GLY A 663 9.34 28.62 -0.67
C GLY A 663 8.25 27.74 -0.02
N ALA A 664 8.44 26.42 0.13
CA ALA A 664 7.43 25.50 0.67
C ALA A 664 7.53 25.27 2.19
N SER A 665 6.41 25.19 2.91
CA SER A 665 6.35 24.69 4.31
C SER A 665 7.43 25.29 5.24
N ASP A 666 7.19 26.52 5.71
CA ASP A 666 8.12 27.28 6.60
C ASP A 666 9.51 27.55 5.96
N THR A 667 9.52 27.75 4.64
CA THR A 667 10.69 28.09 3.83
C THR A 667 10.47 29.42 3.12
N CYS A 668 11.47 30.31 3.11
CA CYS A 668 11.36 31.63 2.48
C CYS A 668 11.09 31.53 0.95
N PRO A 669 10.18 32.36 0.39
CA PRO A 669 10.22 32.67 -1.04
C PRO A 669 11.52 33.38 -1.44
N THR A 670 11.91 33.28 -2.72
CA THR A 670 12.97 34.16 -3.26
C THR A 670 12.52 35.64 -3.24
N PRO A 671 13.45 36.62 -3.24
CA PRO A 671 13.10 38.04 -3.31
C PRO A 671 12.21 38.43 -4.50
N ALA A 672 12.30 37.70 -5.61
CA ALA A 672 11.43 37.90 -6.77
C ALA A 672 10.01 37.37 -6.54
N GLN A 673 9.86 36.18 -5.96
CA GLN A 673 8.55 35.63 -5.56
C GLN A 673 7.89 36.53 -4.50
N TYR A 674 8.61 36.92 -3.44
CA TYR A 674 8.09 37.84 -2.42
C TYR A 674 7.65 39.19 -3.02
N ALA A 675 8.47 39.77 -3.90
CA ALA A 675 8.11 40.98 -4.63
C ALA A 675 6.89 40.81 -5.56
N ILE A 676 6.56 39.60 -6.01
CA ILE A 676 5.32 39.28 -6.74
C ILE A 676 4.14 39.19 -5.76
N ARG A 677 4.28 38.41 -4.66
CA ARG A 677 3.25 38.27 -3.61
C ARG A 677 2.78 39.63 -3.08
N LEU A 678 3.71 40.55 -2.81
CA LEU A 678 3.40 41.92 -2.40
C LEU A 678 2.51 42.68 -3.40
N GLN A 679 2.68 42.50 -4.71
CA GLN A 679 1.85 43.18 -5.72
C GLN A 679 0.47 42.55 -5.80
N LYS A 680 0.42 41.21 -5.83
CA LYS A 680 -0.84 40.44 -5.86
C LYS A 680 -1.70 40.79 -4.65
N MET A 681 -1.10 40.84 -3.45
CA MET A 681 -1.80 41.14 -2.21
C MET A 681 -2.14 42.63 -2.05
N SER A 682 -1.28 43.55 -2.50
CA SER A 682 -1.64 44.97 -2.64
C SER A 682 -2.84 45.16 -3.58
N LYS A 683 -2.89 44.43 -4.69
CA LYS A 683 -4.03 44.43 -5.62
C LYS A 683 -5.28 43.80 -5.01
N GLN A 684 -5.15 42.69 -4.29
CA GLN A 684 -6.24 42.04 -3.55
C GLN A 684 -6.88 43.04 -2.58
N ILE A 685 -6.09 43.67 -1.71
CA ILE A 685 -6.59 44.63 -0.71
C ILE A 685 -7.20 45.87 -1.39
N ARG A 686 -6.54 46.47 -2.38
CA ARG A 686 -6.99 47.73 -2.98
C ARG A 686 -8.17 47.59 -3.93
N GLU A 687 -8.10 46.62 -4.85
CA GLU A 687 -8.98 46.52 -6.02
C GLU A 687 -10.08 45.46 -5.85
N VAL A 688 -9.79 44.36 -5.13
CA VAL A 688 -10.72 43.24 -4.90
C VAL A 688 -11.52 43.41 -3.62
N LEU A 689 -10.85 43.66 -2.48
CA LEU A 689 -11.47 43.94 -1.17
C LEU A 689 -11.87 45.43 -0.99
N LYS A 690 -11.70 46.27 -2.01
CA LYS A 690 -12.09 47.70 -2.03
C LYS A 690 -11.50 48.56 -0.90
N SER A 691 -10.27 48.29 -0.49
CA SER A 691 -9.52 49.08 0.51
C SER A 691 -10.27 49.24 1.86
N PRO A 692 -10.51 48.16 2.63
CA PRO A 692 -11.26 48.22 3.87
C PRO A 692 -10.68 49.22 4.89
N ILE A 693 -11.52 49.83 5.71
CA ILE A 693 -11.10 50.81 6.73
C ILE A 693 -10.33 50.14 7.87
N ALA A 694 -10.75 48.94 8.26
CA ALA A 694 -9.92 48.01 9.02
C ALA A 694 -9.90 46.65 8.31
N LEU A 695 -8.78 45.95 8.38
CA LEU A 695 -8.57 44.64 7.79
C LEU A 695 -7.81 43.78 8.81
N GLY A 696 -8.47 42.72 9.29
CA GLY A 696 -7.76 41.60 9.91
C GLY A 696 -6.99 40.86 8.82
N VAL A 697 -5.74 40.49 9.10
CA VAL A 697 -4.97 39.60 8.24
C VAL A 697 -4.47 38.41 9.06
N GLU A 698 -4.75 37.23 8.54
CA GLU A 698 -4.33 35.97 9.11
C GLU A 698 -3.13 35.47 8.31
N GLU A 699 -2.28 34.66 8.92
CA GLU A 699 -1.10 34.07 8.29
C GLU A 699 -0.02 35.05 7.77
N ILE A 700 0.16 36.21 8.43
CA ILE A 700 1.28 37.12 8.16
C ILE A 700 2.50 36.71 8.99
N GLU A 701 3.67 36.59 8.36
CA GLU A 701 4.92 36.22 9.05
C GLU A 701 5.29 37.22 10.16
N ASN A 702 5.75 38.45 9.85
CA ASN A 702 6.23 39.35 10.90
C ASN A 702 5.93 40.84 10.64
N TYR A 703 6.38 41.70 11.56
CA TYR A 703 6.17 43.15 11.50
C TYR A 703 6.85 43.81 10.28
N SER A 704 8.01 43.33 9.85
CA SER A 704 8.69 43.80 8.63
C SER A 704 7.84 43.48 7.39
N THR A 705 7.34 42.27 7.29
CA THR A 705 6.50 41.78 6.18
C THR A 705 5.21 42.58 6.05
N LEU A 706 4.56 42.89 7.18
CA LEU A 706 3.39 43.77 7.20
C LEU A 706 3.75 45.24 6.87
N THR A 707 4.98 45.68 7.20
CA THR A 707 5.51 47.00 6.81
C THR A 707 5.64 47.12 5.29
N ASP A 708 6.22 46.11 4.65
CA ASP A 708 6.41 46.08 3.20
C ASP A 708 5.08 46.08 2.47
N LEU A 709 4.11 45.29 2.92
CA LEU A 709 2.76 45.25 2.33
C LEU A 709 2.05 46.62 2.45
N LYS A 710 2.07 47.25 3.63
CA LYS A 710 1.55 48.62 3.82
C LYS A 710 2.22 49.62 2.89
N ASN A 711 3.56 49.61 2.82
CA ASN A 711 4.33 50.51 1.96
C ASN A 711 4.02 50.26 0.47
N ARG A 712 3.78 49.01 0.09
CA ARG A 712 3.41 48.60 -1.26
C ARG A 712 2.02 49.11 -1.64
N ILE A 713 1.02 48.94 -0.77
CA ILE A 713 -0.33 49.48 -0.94
C ILE A 713 -0.29 50.99 -1.14
N TYR A 714 0.47 51.71 -0.31
CA TYR A 714 0.66 53.15 -0.44
C TYR A 714 1.25 53.53 -1.80
N THR A 715 2.34 52.87 -2.21
CA THR A 715 3.01 53.15 -3.49
C THR A 715 2.10 52.86 -4.69
N ASP A 716 1.45 51.68 -4.73
CA ASP A 716 0.55 51.30 -5.83
C ASP A 716 -0.72 52.17 -5.90
N SER A 717 -1.15 52.76 -4.79
CA SER A 717 -2.25 53.74 -4.75
C SER A 717 -1.88 55.13 -5.30
N GLY A 718 -0.66 55.32 -5.81
CA GLY A 718 -0.16 56.63 -6.19
C GLY A 718 0.07 57.55 -4.99
N ASN A 719 0.48 56.97 -3.84
CA ASN A 719 0.72 57.66 -2.57
C ASN A 719 -0.54 58.30 -1.95
N THR A 720 -1.71 57.67 -2.08
CA THR A 720 -2.99 58.20 -1.59
C THR A 720 -3.59 57.41 -0.42
N LEU A 721 -3.44 56.09 -0.40
CA LEU A 721 -4.01 55.19 0.59
C LEU A 721 -2.96 54.81 1.63
N MET A 722 -3.06 55.38 2.83
CA MET A 722 -2.17 55.08 3.96
C MET A 722 -2.86 54.20 5.00
N TYR A 723 -2.21 53.09 5.32
CA TYR A 723 -2.56 52.24 6.46
C TYR A 723 -1.58 52.45 7.61
N GLN A 724 -2.08 52.28 8.83
CA GLN A 724 -1.37 51.93 10.06
C GLN A 724 -1.31 50.39 10.12
N GLN A 725 -0.32 49.85 10.82
CA GLN A 725 -0.08 48.40 10.91
C GLN A 725 0.10 47.99 12.37
N PHE A 726 -0.45 46.83 12.73
CA PHE A 726 -0.31 46.25 14.06
C PHE A 726 -0.15 44.74 13.92
N THR A 727 0.90 44.20 14.54
CA THR A 727 1.09 42.75 14.68
C THR A 727 2.03 42.51 15.86
N MET A 728 1.86 41.38 16.51
CA MET A 728 2.59 40.96 17.71
C MET A 728 2.92 39.48 17.59
N PRO A 729 4.13 39.03 17.94
CA PRO A 729 4.52 37.63 17.83
C PRO A 729 3.59 36.71 18.63
N GLY A 730 3.10 35.65 18.00
CA GLY A 730 2.29 34.57 18.54
C GLY A 730 3.15 33.43 19.05
N ASN A 731 2.67 32.21 18.88
CA ASN A 731 3.30 30.97 19.37
C ASN A 731 3.72 30.00 18.26
N ASP A 732 3.29 30.29 17.03
CA ASP A 732 3.60 29.51 15.84
C ASP A 732 5.12 29.33 15.66
N LEU A 733 5.53 28.09 15.35
CA LEU A 733 6.96 27.74 15.25
C LEU A 733 7.60 28.24 13.95
N GLY A 734 6.83 28.33 12.86
CA GLY A 734 7.23 28.99 11.62
C GLY A 734 7.26 30.52 11.77
N GLY A 735 6.66 31.05 12.83
CA GLY A 735 6.69 32.48 13.19
C GLY A 735 5.45 33.25 12.78
N ILE A 736 4.47 32.58 12.18
CA ILE A 736 3.30 33.18 11.54
C ILE A 736 2.30 33.72 12.58
N ASN A 737 1.78 34.92 12.33
CA ASN A 737 1.01 35.75 13.27
C ASN A 737 -0.35 36.20 12.73
N LEU A 738 -1.11 36.85 13.60
CA LEU A 738 -2.21 37.74 13.22
C LEU A 738 -1.70 39.16 13.06
N GLY A 739 -2.28 39.89 12.12
CA GLY A 739 -2.03 41.31 11.89
C GLY A 739 -3.32 42.09 11.68
N ILE A 740 -3.21 43.41 11.79
CA ILE A 740 -4.28 44.35 11.49
C ILE A 740 -3.70 45.51 10.67
N LEU A 741 -4.34 45.79 9.52
CA LEU A 741 -4.14 47.03 8.77
C LEU A 741 -5.35 47.94 8.99
N VAL A 742 -5.12 49.17 9.44
CA VAL A 742 -6.18 50.16 9.71
C VAL A 742 -5.88 51.46 8.96
N ARG A 743 -6.81 52.06 8.23
CA ARG A 743 -6.53 53.32 7.51
C ARG A 743 -6.08 54.44 8.45
N ASN A 744 -5.30 55.40 7.94
CA ASN A 744 -4.73 56.50 8.72
C ASN A 744 -5.76 57.55 9.20
N ASP A 745 -6.99 57.51 8.69
CA ASP A 745 -8.13 58.31 9.14
C ASP A 745 -8.95 57.63 10.26
N VAL A 746 -8.51 56.47 10.74
CA VAL A 746 -9.03 55.82 11.95
C VAL A 746 -8.17 56.18 13.15
N VAL A 747 -8.82 56.59 14.24
CA VAL A 747 -8.18 56.77 15.54
C VAL A 747 -8.08 55.40 16.21
N VAL A 748 -6.87 54.85 16.27
CA VAL A 748 -6.59 53.62 17.02
C VAL A 748 -6.33 53.97 18.49
N HIS A 749 -7.03 53.32 19.42
CA HIS A 749 -6.83 53.51 20.85
C HIS A 749 -5.86 52.47 21.41
N SER A 750 -6.05 51.20 21.05
CA SER A 750 -5.12 50.11 21.37
C SER A 750 -5.28 48.90 20.45
N VAL A 751 -4.24 48.07 20.35
CA VAL A 751 -4.31 46.71 19.79
C VAL A 751 -3.74 45.73 20.80
N THR A 752 -4.50 44.69 21.15
CA THR A 752 -4.25 43.84 22.32
C THR A 752 -4.21 42.36 21.94
N GLN A 753 -3.08 41.68 22.19
CA GLN A 753 -2.97 40.23 22.05
C GLN A 753 -3.49 39.53 23.32
N MET A 754 -4.32 38.50 23.14
CA MET A 754 -5.02 37.80 24.21
C MET A 754 -4.61 36.32 24.29
N TYR A 755 -4.55 35.78 25.51
CA TYR A 755 -4.37 34.35 25.80
C TYR A 755 -3.20 33.62 25.10
N LYS A 756 -2.11 34.33 24.77
CA LYS A 756 -0.88 33.75 24.19
C LYS A 756 -0.32 32.61 25.05
N GLY A 757 -0.33 32.75 26.38
CA GLY A 757 0.24 31.73 27.28
C GLY A 757 -0.62 30.50 27.54
N THR A 758 -1.82 30.36 26.96
CA THR A 758 -2.75 29.28 27.32
C THR A 758 -2.28 27.92 26.80
N THR A 759 -2.32 26.91 27.66
CA THR A 759 -1.98 25.52 27.34
C THR A 759 -3.20 24.60 27.39
N THR A 760 -3.10 23.46 26.70
CA THR A 760 -4.09 22.39 26.61
C THR A 760 -3.41 21.03 26.68
N SER A 761 -4.15 19.98 27.07
CA SER A 761 -3.72 18.57 26.93
C SER A 761 -4.22 17.91 25.64
N SER A 762 -5.02 18.62 24.83
CA SER A 762 -5.60 18.15 23.57
C SER A 762 -4.58 18.22 22.42
N CYS A 763 -3.51 17.45 22.54
CA CYS A 763 -2.32 17.53 21.70
C CYS A 763 -1.99 16.17 21.06
N SER A 764 -1.30 16.18 19.91
CA SER A 764 -0.86 14.97 19.19
C SER A 764 0.05 14.06 20.02
N SER A 765 0.83 14.63 20.92
CA SER A 765 1.71 13.92 21.85
C SER A 765 1.01 13.36 23.10
N GLY A 766 -0.25 13.72 23.34
CA GLY A 766 -0.96 13.47 24.60
C GLY A 766 -0.40 14.20 25.83
N ALA A 767 0.60 15.06 25.65
CA ALA A 767 1.17 15.92 26.68
C ALA A 767 0.62 17.36 26.57
N SER A 768 1.02 18.25 27.48
CA SER A 768 0.65 19.67 27.42
C SER A 768 1.31 20.37 26.21
N CYS A 769 0.52 21.13 25.44
CA CYS A 769 0.96 22.01 24.36
C CYS A 769 0.21 23.36 24.41
N LEU A 770 0.53 24.29 23.52
CA LEU A 770 -0.15 25.59 23.45
C LEU A 770 -1.53 25.46 22.79
N LEU A 771 -2.52 26.18 23.33
CA LEU A 771 -3.89 26.15 22.83
C LEU A 771 -4.03 26.92 21.52
N ASN A 772 -3.45 28.11 21.45
CA ASN A 772 -3.45 28.94 20.24
C ASN A 772 -2.04 29.04 19.70
N ASP A 773 -1.84 28.63 18.46
CA ASP A 773 -0.58 28.85 17.74
C ASP A 773 -0.54 30.33 17.26
N ARG A 774 -1.72 30.89 16.91
CA ARG A 774 -1.98 32.31 16.60
C ARG A 774 -2.98 32.89 17.60
N PRO A 775 -2.54 33.55 18.69
CA PRO A 775 -3.45 34.02 19.75
C PRO A 775 -4.34 35.18 19.29
N PRO A 776 -5.62 35.26 19.73
CA PRO A 776 -6.54 36.33 19.31
C PRO A 776 -6.02 37.75 19.54
N VAL A 777 -6.37 38.67 18.62
CA VAL A 777 -5.95 40.08 18.68
C VAL A 777 -7.16 41.01 18.61
N LEU A 778 -7.28 41.91 19.59
CA LEU A 778 -8.38 42.87 19.73
C LEU A 778 -7.92 44.30 19.40
N LEU A 779 -8.51 44.92 18.39
CA LEU A 779 -8.43 46.35 18.09
C LEU A 779 -9.55 47.11 18.81
N ASP A 780 -9.20 48.23 19.43
CA ASP A 780 -10.13 49.26 19.91
C ASP A 780 -9.89 50.55 19.13
N ALA A 781 -10.91 51.04 18.42
CA ALA A 781 -10.74 52.11 17.43
C ALA A 781 -12.00 52.97 17.21
N THR A 782 -11.81 54.15 16.62
CA THR A 782 -12.89 55.06 16.24
C THR A 782 -12.69 55.60 14.84
N PHE A 783 -13.70 55.47 13.98
CA PHE A 783 -13.72 56.02 12.62
C PHE A 783 -14.96 56.90 12.46
N ASN A 784 -14.78 58.15 12.01
CA ASN A 784 -15.86 59.15 11.87
C ASN A 784 -16.77 59.30 13.11
N GLY A 785 -16.21 59.14 14.32
CA GLY A 785 -16.94 59.19 15.59
C GLY A 785 -17.65 57.88 15.98
N TYR A 786 -17.64 56.86 15.13
CA TYR A 786 -18.13 55.52 15.44
C TYR A 786 -17.03 54.70 16.11
N HIS A 787 -17.17 54.46 17.42
CA HIS A 787 -16.31 53.57 18.20
C HIS A 787 -16.70 52.11 17.95
N PHE A 788 -15.71 51.24 17.71
CA PHE A 788 -15.91 49.81 17.49
C PHE A 788 -14.76 48.96 18.04
N ASN A 789 -15.04 47.69 18.32
CA ASN A 789 -14.06 46.66 18.62
C ASN A 789 -14.00 45.64 17.48
N LEU A 790 -12.78 45.31 17.05
CA LEU A 790 -12.50 44.27 16.05
C LEU A 790 -11.63 43.19 16.68
N LEU A 791 -12.17 41.99 16.86
CA LEU A 791 -11.44 40.81 17.33
C LEU A 791 -11.06 39.94 16.13
N VAL A 792 -9.77 39.81 15.87
CA VAL A 792 -9.21 38.92 14.84
C VAL A 792 -8.82 37.60 15.50
N ILE A 793 -9.21 36.48 14.88
CA ILE A 793 -8.92 35.12 15.36
C ILE A 793 -8.30 34.25 14.27
N TYR A 794 -7.66 33.14 14.68
CA TYR A 794 -7.34 32.02 13.80
C TYR A 794 -7.42 30.73 14.60
N ASP A 795 -8.37 29.87 14.24
CA ASP A 795 -8.62 28.61 14.93
C ASP A 795 -7.94 27.41 14.24
N ARG A 796 -7.75 26.33 14.99
CA ARG A 796 -7.07 25.13 14.49
C ARG A 796 -7.77 24.54 13.27
N SER A 797 -7.02 24.31 12.19
CA SER A 797 -7.46 23.60 10.98
C SER A 797 -8.24 22.30 11.20
N LEU A 798 -9.20 22.06 10.28
CA LEU A 798 -9.98 20.82 10.12
C LEU A 798 -9.13 19.58 9.84
N ILE A 799 -7.86 19.74 9.46
CA ILE A 799 -7.00 18.63 9.01
C ILE A 799 -6.89 17.51 10.07
N ASN A 800 -7.19 16.28 9.63
CA ASN A 800 -7.32 15.08 10.47
C ASN A 800 -8.44 15.10 11.53
N LEU A 801 -9.46 15.97 11.41
CA LEU A 801 -10.69 15.83 12.19
C LEU A 801 -11.35 14.47 11.89
N GLY A 802 -11.96 13.86 12.91
CA GLY A 802 -12.52 12.50 12.82
C GLY A 802 -11.48 11.37 12.88
N VAL A 803 -10.30 11.57 12.28
CA VAL A 803 -9.17 10.63 12.34
C VAL A 803 -8.45 10.74 13.69
N ASN A 804 -8.14 11.97 14.11
CA ASN A 804 -7.36 12.25 15.31
C ASN A 804 -8.22 12.93 16.38
N ASP A 805 -8.50 12.19 17.45
CA ASP A 805 -9.42 12.56 18.54
C ASP A 805 -9.04 13.89 19.23
N TYR A 806 -7.76 14.28 19.23
CA TYR A 806 -7.27 15.54 19.81
C TYR A 806 -7.63 16.79 18.98
N VAL A 807 -7.87 16.64 17.66
CA VAL A 807 -8.14 17.77 16.75
C VAL A 807 -9.45 18.45 17.13
N GLY A 808 -10.52 17.67 17.25
CA GLY A 808 -11.82 18.19 17.66
C GLY A 808 -11.80 18.75 19.09
N LYS A 809 -11.06 18.12 20.01
CA LYS A 809 -10.91 18.60 21.39
C LYS A 809 -10.20 19.95 21.49
N LYS A 810 -9.07 20.14 20.79
CA LYS A 810 -8.34 21.43 20.74
C LYS A 810 -9.23 22.53 20.13
N ARG A 811 -9.96 22.23 19.05
CA ARG A 811 -10.96 23.13 18.44
C ARG A 811 -12.07 23.53 19.42
N THR A 812 -12.63 22.57 20.18
CA THR A 812 -13.63 22.89 21.23
C THR A 812 -13.05 23.83 22.29
N GLU A 813 -11.83 23.59 22.77
CA GLU A 813 -11.20 24.44 23.79
C GLU A 813 -10.90 25.87 23.29
N GLN A 814 -10.50 26.03 22.03
CA GLN A 814 -10.34 27.36 21.41
C GLN A 814 -11.68 28.08 21.29
N ALA A 815 -12.71 27.40 20.77
CA ALA A 815 -14.06 27.95 20.66
C ALA A 815 -14.64 28.39 22.02
N VAL A 816 -14.40 27.62 23.09
CA VAL A 816 -14.79 27.98 24.47
C VAL A 816 -14.04 29.21 24.96
N GLN A 817 -12.74 29.34 24.67
CA GLN A 817 -11.98 30.53 25.03
C GLN A 817 -12.50 31.77 24.29
N ILE A 818 -12.70 31.69 22.97
CA ILE A 818 -13.17 32.82 22.16
C ILE A 818 -14.61 33.20 22.54
N ALA A 819 -15.48 32.22 22.82
CA ALA A 819 -16.81 32.49 23.38
C ALA A 819 -16.74 33.27 24.70
N SER A 820 -15.79 32.95 25.59
CA SER A 820 -15.59 33.72 26.83
C SER A 820 -15.13 35.17 26.57
N ILE A 821 -14.28 35.38 25.56
CA ILE A 821 -13.86 36.72 25.10
C ILE A 821 -15.08 37.51 24.62
N VAL A 822 -15.82 36.93 23.68
CA VAL A 822 -17.01 37.52 23.08
C VAL A 822 -18.04 37.89 24.14
N GLN A 823 -18.34 36.98 25.07
CA GLN A 823 -19.28 37.23 26.17
C GLN A 823 -18.84 38.43 27.01
N ALA A 824 -17.59 38.49 27.45
CA ALA A 824 -17.11 39.58 28.29
C ALA A 824 -17.11 40.92 27.55
N LEU A 825 -16.64 40.95 26.30
CA LEU A 825 -16.61 42.17 25.48
C LEU A 825 -18.00 42.75 25.27
N GLN A 826 -19.00 41.94 24.91
CA GLN A 826 -20.35 42.44 24.63
C GLN A 826 -21.21 42.75 25.87
N SER A 827 -20.87 42.21 27.05
CA SER A 827 -21.68 42.39 28.28
C SER A 827 -21.04 43.31 29.32
N GLY A 828 -19.94 44.00 29.00
CA GLY A 828 -19.20 44.81 29.97
C GLY A 828 -18.49 43.98 31.05
N GLY A 829 -18.20 42.71 30.77
CA GLY A 829 -17.48 41.81 31.68
C GLY A 829 -15.97 42.06 31.65
N THR A 830 -15.28 41.65 32.72
CA THR A 830 -13.81 41.73 32.81
C THR A 830 -13.17 40.35 32.74
N LEU A 831 -12.32 40.15 31.73
CA LEU A 831 -11.42 39.01 31.59
C LEU A 831 -10.15 39.29 32.39
N VAL A 832 -9.95 38.56 33.49
CA VAL A 832 -8.81 38.79 34.40
C VAL A 832 -7.54 38.17 33.82
N GLY A 833 -6.49 38.98 33.66
CA GLY A 833 -5.17 38.54 33.17
C GLY A 833 -5.15 38.01 31.74
N ALA A 834 -6.15 38.33 30.91
CA ALA A 834 -6.30 37.81 29.55
C ALA A 834 -5.41 38.47 28.50
N GLY A 835 -5.07 39.76 28.67
CA GLY A 835 -4.16 40.47 27.78
C GLY A 835 -2.71 40.10 28.06
N ASN A 836 -1.90 39.88 27.02
CA ASN A 836 -0.48 39.53 27.14
C ASN A 836 0.46 40.62 26.63
N ALA A 837 0.03 41.35 25.60
CA ALA A 837 0.72 42.50 25.04
C ALA A 837 -0.32 43.51 24.53
N GLN A 838 -0.03 44.79 24.68
CA GLN A 838 -0.82 45.88 24.11
C GLN A 838 0.09 46.84 23.35
N GLN A 839 -0.26 47.12 22.10
CA GLN A 839 0.27 48.19 21.28
C GLN A 839 -0.61 49.45 21.42
N ASP A 840 0.03 50.62 21.46
CA ASP A 840 -0.62 51.92 21.31
C ASP A 840 -0.81 52.30 19.83
N SER A 841 -1.31 53.52 19.56
CA SER A 841 -1.49 54.05 18.20
C SER A 841 -0.20 54.22 17.39
N ALA A 842 0.98 54.18 18.03
CA ALA A 842 2.27 54.19 17.36
C ALA A 842 2.82 52.78 17.08
N GLY A 843 2.08 51.72 17.45
CA GLY A 843 2.52 50.33 17.36
C GLY A 843 3.51 49.92 18.46
N VAL A 844 3.73 50.77 19.47
CA VAL A 844 4.69 50.51 20.55
C VAL A 844 4.04 49.65 21.61
N ILE A 845 4.71 48.58 22.05
CA ILE A 845 4.21 47.74 23.14
C ILE A 845 4.30 48.51 24.47
N THR A 846 3.15 48.89 25.02
CA THR A 846 3.03 49.69 26.26
C THR A 846 2.79 48.84 27.51
N SER A 847 2.18 47.66 27.36
CA SER A 847 1.87 46.74 28.47
C SER A 847 2.33 45.31 28.18
N PRO A 848 3.60 44.94 28.48
CA PRO A 848 4.08 43.56 28.36
C PRO A 848 3.76 42.76 29.63
N GLY A 849 2.82 41.82 29.54
CA GLY A 849 2.44 40.89 30.61
C GLY A 849 0.92 40.77 30.84
N PRO A 850 0.48 39.93 31.79
CA PRO A 850 -0.94 39.72 32.08
C PRO A 850 -1.65 40.99 32.57
N PHE A 851 -2.67 41.44 31.85
CA PHE A 851 -3.57 42.51 32.29
C PHE A 851 -5.05 42.19 32.01
N ASN A 852 -5.93 42.94 32.68
CA ASN A 852 -7.37 42.75 32.57
C ASN A 852 -7.93 43.44 31.32
N ILE A 853 -8.83 42.77 30.62
CA ILE A 853 -9.56 43.33 29.48
C ILE A 853 -11.04 43.43 29.88
N THR A 854 -11.64 44.60 29.72
CA THR A 854 -13.04 44.86 30.10
C THR A 854 -13.81 45.30 28.87
N GLY A 855 -14.98 44.69 28.63
CA GLY A 855 -15.87 45.05 27.54
C GLY A 855 -16.62 46.36 27.76
N ASP A 856 -17.30 46.83 26.71
CA ASP A 856 -18.32 47.86 26.78
C ASP A 856 -19.54 47.46 25.95
N VAL A 857 -20.69 47.32 26.61
CA VAL A 857 -21.99 46.95 26.00
C VAL A 857 -22.48 47.95 24.94
N ASN A 858 -21.95 49.18 24.96
CA ASN A 858 -22.31 50.22 24.00
C ASN A 858 -21.47 50.16 22.71
N VAL A 859 -20.31 49.49 22.76
CA VAL A 859 -19.38 49.36 21.64
C VAL A 859 -19.76 48.11 20.83
N PRO A 860 -19.93 48.22 19.50
CA PRO A 860 -20.13 47.08 18.63
C PRO A 860 -18.86 46.21 18.59
N LEU A 861 -19.03 44.91 18.81
CA LEU A 861 -18.00 43.92 18.60
C LEU A 861 -18.20 43.28 17.23
N ILE A 862 -17.14 43.30 16.44
CA ILE A 862 -16.99 42.55 15.20
C ILE A 862 -15.93 41.49 15.45
N VAL A 863 -16.22 40.22 15.16
CA VAL A 863 -15.24 39.12 15.20
C VAL A 863 -14.99 38.68 13.77
N VAL A 864 -13.72 38.60 13.37
CA VAL A 864 -13.31 38.20 12.02
C VAL A 864 -12.14 37.23 12.07
N GLY A 865 -11.90 36.51 10.98
CA GLY A 865 -10.72 35.67 10.80
C GLY A 865 -11.05 34.35 10.10
N ASP A 866 -10.04 33.50 10.02
CA ASP A 866 -10.19 32.10 9.62
C ASP A 866 -10.58 31.26 10.87
N PHE A 867 -11.85 30.91 10.96
CA PHE A 867 -12.39 30.06 12.03
C PHE A 867 -12.03 28.58 11.79
N ASN A 868 -11.53 28.25 10.60
CA ASN A 868 -11.35 26.89 10.10
C ASN A 868 -12.61 26.02 10.34
N ALA A 869 -13.80 26.60 10.31
CA ALA A 869 -15.03 25.94 10.73
C ALA A 869 -16.22 26.54 9.99
N TYR A 870 -17.25 25.74 9.77
CA TYR A 870 -18.41 26.15 8.98
C TYR A 870 -19.38 27.03 9.78
N GLU A 871 -20.34 27.65 9.10
CA GLU A 871 -21.49 28.37 9.70
C GLU A 871 -22.44 27.48 10.55
N PHE A 872 -22.12 26.20 10.70
CA PHE A 872 -22.87 25.18 11.42
C PHE A 872 -21.95 24.06 11.96
N THR A 873 -22.50 23.20 12.82
CA THR A 873 -21.80 21.99 13.31
C THR A 873 -21.30 21.08 12.18
N ASP A 874 -20.03 20.68 12.27
CA ASP A 874 -19.44 19.61 11.46
C ASP A 874 -19.74 18.19 12.01
N GLY A 875 -20.60 18.11 13.04
CA GLY A 875 -20.94 16.91 13.81
C GLY A 875 -19.91 16.51 14.86
N TYR A 876 -18.66 16.99 14.75
CA TYR A 876 -17.64 16.81 15.78
C TYR A 876 -17.63 17.99 16.75
N VAL A 877 -17.59 19.22 16.24
CA VAL A 877 -17.56 20.47 17.02
C VAL A 877 -18.15 21.64 16.21
N ASP A 878 -18.98 22.44 16.86
CA ASP A 878 -19.63 23.62 16.28
C ASP A 878 -18.90 24.88 16.74
N VAL A 879 -17.71 25.12 16.18
CA VAL A 879 -16.82 26.23 16.61
C VAL A 879 -17.54 27.57 16.46
N THR A 880 -18.06 27.87 15.27
CA THR A 880 -18.79 29.11 14.97
C THR A 880 -20.08 29.22 15.79
N GLY A 881 -20.83 28.13 15.98
CA GLY A 881 -21.97 28.09 16.88
C GLY A 881 -21.60 28.33 18.35
N MET A 882 -20.45 27.84 18.83
CA MET A 882 -20.00 28.05 20.21
C MET A 882 -19.54 29.49 20.43
N ILE A 883 -18.83 30.08 19.47
CA ILE A 883 -18.39 31.49 19.51
C ILE A 883 -19.59 32.44 19.38
N THR A 884 -20.61 32.09 18.60
CA THR A 884 -21.84 32.91 18.51
C THR A 884 -22.77 32.74 19.70
N GLY A 885 -22.75 31.58 20.38
CA GLY A 885 -23.73 31.21 21.40
C GLY A 885 -24.98 30.49 20.84
N ALA A 886 -24.91 29.99 19.61
CA ALA A 886 -25.98 29.26 18.91
C ALA A 886 -25.82 27.71 18.94
N ALA A 887 -24.64 27.19 19.29
CA ALA A 887 -24.33 25.76 19.20
C ALA A 887 -25.23 24.86 20.07
N VAL A 888 -25.63 23.72 19.50
CA VAL A 888 -26.48 22.72 20.18
C VAL A 888 -25.61 21.56 20.67
N GLN A 889 -25.52 21.39 21.99
CA GLN A 889 -24.70 20.34 22.63
C GLN A 889 -24.94 18.94 22.05
N ALA A 890 -26.21 18.54 21.84
CA ALA A 890 -26.56 17.20 21.40
C ALA A 890 -26.15 16.87 19.95
N GLN A 891 -25.71 17.87 19.16
CA GLN A 891 -25.31 17.71 17.77
C GLN A 891 -23.79 17.55 17.58
N ASN A 892 -23.00 17.55 18.67
CA ASN A 892 -21.54 17.60 18.62
C ASN A 892 -20.91 16.42 19.38
N LYS A 893 -19.95 15.71 18.76
CA LYS A 893 -19.16 14.64 19.42
C LYS A 893 -18.33 15.17 20.59
N TYR A 894 -17.74 16.36 20.44
CA TYR A 894 -16.94 17.03 21.47
C TYR A 894 -17.67 18.27 21.98
N TRP A 895 -17.78 18.40 23.29
CA TRP A 895 -18.44 19.51 23.95
C TRP A 895 -17.76 19.79 25.29
N ASP A 896 -17.59 21.08 25.61
CA ASP A 896 -17.19 21.66 26.90
C ASP A 896 -16.39 20.72 27.82
N LEU A 897 -15.17 20.38 27.40
CA LEU A 897 -14.32 19.38 28.07
C LEU A 897 -13.90 19.80 29.48
N SER A 898 -13.92 21.11 29.76
CA SER A 898 -13.58 21.72 31.04
C SER A 898 -14.80 22.00 31.93
N GLY A 899 -16.03 21.93 31.41
CA GLY A 899 -17.24 22.33 32.14
C GLY A 899 -17.32 23.85 32.38
N THR A 900 -16.70 24.65 31.51
CA THR A 900 -16.56 26.11 31.64
C THR A 900 -17.22 26.90 30.51
N TYR A 901 -17.85 26.23 29.54
CA TYR A 901 -18.51 26.91 28.44
C TYR A 901 -19.74 27.68 28.93
N VAL A 902 -19.76 28.98 28.61
CA VAL A 902 -20.93 29.85 28.80
C VAL A 902 -21.27 30.40 27.41
N ALA A 903 -22.43 30.02 26.90
CA ALA A 903 -22.90 30.48 25.60
C ALA A 903 -23.04 32.01 25.57
N PRO A 904 -22.41 32.72 24.63
CA PRO A 904 -22.52 34.17 24.52
C PRO A 904 -23.97 34.67 24.43
N SER A 905 -24.30 35.58 25.33
CA SER A 905 -25.61 36.20 25.46
C SER A 905 -25.47 37.73 25.53
N PRO A 906 -26.11 38.50 24.62
CA PRO A 906 -26.90 38.02 23.47
C PRO A 906 -26.08 37.19 22.45
N THR A 907 -26.74 36.31 21.71
CA THR A 907 -26.11 35.56 20.61
C THR A 907 -25.57 36.52 19.57
N LEU A 908 -24.35 36.29 19.09
CA LEU A 908 -23.80 37.00 17.92
C LEU A 908 -24.47 36.51 16.64
N ILE A 909 -24.46 37.36 15.62
CA ILE A 909 -25.04 37.06 14.32
C ILE A 909 -23.89 36.88 13.34
N ASP A 910 -23.76 35.67 12.80
CA ASP A 910 -22.96 35.43 11.60
C ASP A 910 -23.58 36.24 10.45
N THR A 911 -22.81 37.16 9.86
CA THR A 911 -23.30 38.03 8.80
C THR A 911 -23.40 37.31 7.46
N GLY A 912 -22.67 36.20 7.27
CA GLY A 912 -22.69 35.37 6.06
C GLY A 912 -24.10 34.90 5.70
N ILE A 913 -24.99 34.72 6.69
CA ILE A 913 -26.42 34.40 6.49
C ILE A 913 -27.19 35.42 5.61
N LYS A 914 -26.63 36.62 5.39
CA LYS A 914 -27.17 37.65 4.48
C LYS A 914 -26.48 37.74 3.12
N ALA A 915 -25.36 37.04 2.93
CA ALA A 915 -24.79 36.82 1.60
C ALA A 915 -25.72 35.95 0.75
N ASP A 916 -25.57 36.07 -0.57
CA ASP A 916 -26.21 35.17 -1.54
C ASP A 916 -25.70 33.74 -1.25
N PRO A 917 -26.58 32.74 -1.02
CA PRO A 917 -26.15 31.37 -0.74
C PRO A 917 -25.25 30.77 -1.83
N THR A 918 -25.37 31.22 -3.08
CA THR A 918 -24.53 30.76 -4.19
C THR A 918 -23.15 31.41 -4.26
N GLN A 919 -22.88 32.38 -3.38
CA GLN A 919 -21.62 33.13 -3.25
C GLN A 919 -21.11 33.16 -1.80
N ARG A 920 -21.70 32.33 -0.91
CA ARG A 920 -21.26 32.15 0.48
C ARG A 920 -20.26 31.00 0.56
N TYR A 921 -19.03 31.31 0.18
CA TYR A 921 -17.87 30.49 0.44
C TYR A 921 -16.63 31.38 0.42
N SER A 922 -15.68 31.08 1.30
CA SER A 922 -14.34 31.65 1.30
C SER A 922 -13.28 30.66 0.81
N TYR A 923 -13.65 29.37 0.75
CA TYR A 923 -12.76 28.26 0.43
C TYR A 923 -13.43 27.17 -0.40
N ASN A 924 -12.62 26.33 -1.04
CA ASN A 924 -13.06 25.20 -1.85
C ASN A 924 -12.15 24.00 -1.56
N PHE A 925 -12.70 22.92 -1.03
CA PHE A 925 -11.93 21.73 -0.63
C PHE A 925 -12.54 20.48 -1.27
N SER A 926 -11.71 19.66 -1.92
CA SER A 926 -12.14 18.45 -2.64
C SER A 926 -13.37 18.64 -3.55
N GLY A 927 -13.51 19.83 -4.14
CA GLY A 927 -14.57 20.14 -5.09
C GLY A 927 -15.90 20.61 -4.52
N TYR A 928 -16.03 20.79 -3.20
CA TYR A 928 -17.19 21.45 -2.60
C TYR A 928 -16.82 22.79 -1.96
N ALA A 929 -17.69 23.76 -2.14
CA ALA A 929 -17.51 25.12 -1.63
C ALA A 929 -17.95 25.24 -0.16
N GLN A 930 -17.25 26.07 0.61
CA GLN A 930 -17.50 26.24 2.04
C GLN A 930 -17.07 27.61 2.57
N GLU A 931 -17.85 28.17 3.48
CA GLU A 931 -17.46 29.31 4.31
C GLU A 931 -16.65 28.77 5.50
N ILE A 932 -15.42 29.28 5.68
CA ILE A 932 -14.59 29.04 6.88
C ILE A 932 -13.95 30.32 7.45
N ASP A 933 -13.96 31.40 6.67
CA ASP A 933 -13.65 32.75 7.12
C ASP A 933 -14.97 33.48 7.39
N HIS A 934 -15.19 33.94 8.62
CA HIS A 934 -16.48 34.50 9.05
C HIS A 934 -16.34 35.93 9.56
N VAL A 935 -17.38 36.73 9.36
CA VAL A 935 -17.58 37.99 10.07
C VAL A 935 -18.83 37.88 10.95
N LEU A 936 -18.62 37.85 12.27
CA LEU A 936 -19.67 37.80 13.29
C LEU A 936 -19.89 39.20 13.90
N LEU A 937 -21.16 39.54 14.17
CA LEU A 937 -21.54 40.82 14.78
C LEU A 937 -22.29 40.65 16.10
N SER A 938 -21.91 41.44 17.11
CA SER A 938 -22.73 41.60 18.30
C SER A 938 -24.04 42.30 17.98
N ARG A 939 -25.07 42.10 18.81
CA ARG A 939 -26.38 42.73 18.65
C ARG A 939 -26.33 44.27 18.63
N ARG A 940 -25.27 44.89 19.15
CA ARG A 940 -25.01 46.33 19.01
C ARG A 940 -24.59 46.67 17.57
N GLY A 941 -23.61 45.97 17.00
CA GLY A 941 -23.14 46.21 15.63
C GLY A 941 -24.19 45.85 14.57
N TRP A 942 -24.95 44.78 14.79
CA TRP A 942 -26.01 44.34 13.87
C TRP A 942 -27.06 45.42 13.55
N LYS A 943 -27.33 46.35 14.47
CA LYS A 943 -28.27 47.45 14.19
C LYS A 943 -27.84 48.25 12.97
N ASP A 944 -26.54 48.47 12.83
CA ASP A 944 -25.89 49.32 11.82
C ASP A 944 -25.34 48.50 10.63
N PHE A 945 -25.63 47.19 10.56
CA PHE A 945 -25.26 46.31 9.45
C PHE A 945 -25.90 46.76 8.12
N VAL A 946 -25.11 46.82 7.05
CA VAL A 946 -25.57 47.10 5.68
C VAL A 946 -25.47 45.84 4.82
N SER A 947 -24.29 45.25 4.72
CA SER A 947 -24.01 44.12 3.84
C SER A 947 -22.72 43.41 4.22
N VAL A 948 -22.61 42.13 3.84
CA VAL A 948 -21.35 41.41 3.73
C VAL A 948 -21.20 40.90 2.29
N SER A 949 -19.96 40.74 1.83
CA SER A 949 -19.65 40.20 0.51
C SER A 949 -18.30 39.50 0.54
N ASN A 950 -18.23 38.33 -0.09
CA ASN A 950 -16.98 37.64 -0.35
C ASN A 950 -16.41 38.16 -1.68
N ALA A 951 -15.08 38.17 -1.80
CA ALA A 951 -14.43 38.14 -3.09
C ALA A 951 -14.50 36.71 -3.65
N HIS A 952 -14.25 36.54 -4.95
CA HIS A 952 -13.92 35.22 -5.51
C HIS A 952 -12.76 35.36 -6.47
N GLY A 953 -11.73 34.51 -6.35
CA GLY A 953 -10.58 34.55 -7.25
C GLY A 953 -9.32 33.91 -6.70
N ASN A 954 -9.36 33.43 -5.46
CA ASN A 954 -8.35 32.60 -4.83
C ASN A 954 -8.81 31.14 -4.87
N SER A 955 -9.88 30.78 -4.15
CA SER A 955 -10.34 29.38 -3.99
C SER A 955 -10.85 28.73 -5.28
N ASP A 956 -11.34 29.52 -6.22
CA ASP A 956 -11.87 29.08 -7.52
C ASP A 956 -10.83 29.06 -8.66
N VAL A 957 -9.61 29.54 -8.43
CA VAL A 957 -8.60 29.73 -9.48
C VAL A 957 -7.46 28.73 -9.34
N SER A 958 -7.14 28.08 -10.46
CA SER A 958 -6.07 27.07 -10.53
C SER A 958 -4.69 27.69 -10.33
N GLU A 959 -3.97 27.25 -9.30
CA GLU A 959 -2.54 27.51 -9.10
C GLU A 959 -1.63 26.79 -10.10
N ALA A 960 -2.11 25.72 -10.74
CA ALA A 960 -1.34 24.91 -11.67
C ALA A 960 -0.95 25.68 -12.94
N GLY A 961 0.18 25.31 -13.55
CA GLY A 961 0.70 25.98 -14.74
C GLY A 961 1.61 25.11 -15.60
N ILE A 962 1.81 25.52 -16.85
CA ILE A 962 2.66 24.82 -17.82
C ILE A 962 4.09 25.41 -17.78
N THR A 963 5.10 24.55 -17.80
CA THR A 963 6.51 24.96 -17.95
C THR A 963 6.68 25.88 -19.16
N GLY A 964 7.31 27.05 -18.95
CA GLY A 964 7.52 28.06 -20.00
C GLY A 964 6.39 29.08 -20.16
N THR A 965 5.31 28.96 -19.38
CA THR A 965 4.31 30.02 -19.18
C THR A 965 4.50 30.65 -17.80
N THR A 966 4.11 31.92 -17.63
CA THR A 966 3.99 32.52 -16.29
C THR A 966 2.75 31.95 -15.62
N PRO A 967 2.88 31.16 -14.53
CA PRO A 967 1.71 30.66 -13.79
C PRO A 967 1.00 31.80 -13.06
N ILE A 968 -0.27 31.61 -12.70
CA ILE A 968 -1.06 32.63 -12.01
C ILE A 968 -0.41 33.08 -10.68
N VAL A 969 0.24 32.16 -9.95
CA VAL A 969 0.92 32.42 -8.68
C VAL A 969 2.13 33.36 -8.84
N LEU A 970 2.73 33.40 -10.04
CA LEU A 970 3.82 34.32 -10.40
C LEU A 970 3.36 35.51 -11.27
N ASP A 971 2.08 35.61 -11.59
CA ASP A 971 1.53 36.75 -12.34
C ASP A 971 1.13 37.89 -11.40
N ALA A 972 1.99 38.92 -11.36
CA ALA A 972 1.76 40.15 -10.60
C ALA A 972 0.68 41.08 -11.22
N SER A 973 0.20 40.81 -12.44
CA SER A 973 -0.81 41.64 -13.11
C SER A 973 -2.22 41.46 -12.52
N THR A 974 -2.46 40.37 -11.80
CA THR A 974 -3.75 39.98 -11.23
C THR A 974 -3.66 39.59 -9.75
N ALA A 975 -4.72 39.88 -9.00
CA ALA A 975 -4.87 39.44 -7.60
C ALA A 975 -5.40 38.00 -7.49
N ALA A 976 -5.83 37.38 -8.60
CA ALA A 976 -6.26 35.99 -8.59
C ALA A 976 -5.15 35.06 -8.09
N HIS A 977 -5.49 34.12 -7.21
CA HIS A 977 -4.56 33.27 -6.47
C HIS A 977 -3.45 34.09 -5.75
N SER A 978 -3.86 35.13 -5.01
CA SER A 978 -3.02 35.86 -4.05
C SER A 978 -2.91 35.17 -2.69
N SER A 979 -3.88 34.30 -2.42
CA SER A 979 -4.01 33.34 -1.33
C SER A 979 -4.78 32.13 -1.89
N ASP A 980 -5.02 31.09 -1.09
CA ASP A 980 -5.99 30.02 -1.35
C ASP A 980 -7.38 30.35 -0.74
N HIS A 981 -7.44 31.23 0.27
CA HIS A 981 -8.67 31.80 0.82
C HIS A 981 -9.14 33.07 0.08
N ASP A 982 -10.43 33.16 -0.21
CA ASP A 982 -11.09 34.40 -0.65
C ASP A 982 -11.43 35.32 0.54
N GLY A 983 -11.02 36.59 0.48
CA GLY A 983 -11.30 37.55 1.55
C GLY A 983 -12.75 38.04 1.58
N GLN A 984 -13.25 38.32 2.78
CA GLN A 984 -14.62 38.81 3.03
C GLN A 984 -14.59 40.27 3.54
N VAL A 985 -15.59 41.08 3.15
CA VAL A 985 -15.76 42.46 3.61
C VAL A 985 -17.18 42.72 4.10
N LEU A 986 -17.28 43.20 5.33
CA LEU A 986 -18.47 43.73 5.98
C LEU A 986 -18.57 45.25 5.80
N THR A 987 -19.80 45.76 5.65
CA THR A 987 -20.15 47.18 5.62
C THR A 987 -21.11 47.55 6.75
N ILE A 988 -20.78 48.60 7.51
CA ILE A 988 -21.57 49.19 8.60
C ILE A 988 -21.91 50.65 8.27
N ALA A 989 -23.16 51.06 8.49
CA ALA A 989 -23.60 52.44 8.35
C ALA A 989 -23.19 53.28 9.57
N ILE A 990 -22.50 54.40 9.34
CA ILE A 990 -22.09 55.33 10.39
C ILE A 990 -23.10 56.48 10.54
N ASP A 991 -23.68 56.94 9.43
CA ASP A 991 -24.64 58.04 9.46
C ASP A 991 -26.03 57.55 9.91
N ARG A 992 -26.43 58.02 11.09
CA ARG A 992 -27.85 58.17 11.45
C ARG A 992 -28.09 59.61 11.89
N ILE A 993 -29.05 60.23 11.22
CA ILE A 993 -29.76 61.48 11.56
C ILE A 993 -30.56 61.37 12.90
N PHE A 994 -30.23 60.40 13.78
CA PHE A 994 -30.98 60.02 14.98
C PHE A 994 -30.09 59.69 16.20
N ALA A 995 -28.89 60.24 16.28
CA ALA A 995 -28.00 60.07 17.46
C ALA A 995 -28.57 60.67 18.76
N ASP A 996 -29.67 61.42 18.66
CA ASP A 996 -30.39 62.16 19.69
C ASP A 996 -31.70 61.49 20.18
N GLY A 997 -31.91 60.20 19.86
CA GLY A 997 -32.69 59.30 20.73
C GLY A 997 -34.22 59.42 20.66
N LEU A 998 -34.79 59.63 19.48
CA LEU A 998 -36.23 59.91 19.29
C LEU A 998 -37.07 58.85 18.53
N GLU A 999 -36.66 57.57 18.48
CA GLU A 999 -37.60 56.48 18.14
C GLU A 999 -37.49 55.28 19.10
N ALA A 1000 -38.66 54.80 19.54
CA ALA A 1000 -38.80 53.56 20.31
C ALA A 1000 -38.62 52.35 19.37
N PRO A 1001 -38.10 51.21 19.85
CA PRO A 1001 -37.84 50.06 19.00
C PRO A 1001 -39.12 49.51 18.34
N PRO A 1002 -39.06 49.08 17.07
CA PRO A 1002 -40.10 48.23 16.49
C PRO A 1002 -40.22 46.93 17.30
N GLN A 1003 -41.45 46.45 17.50
CA GLN A 1003 -41.75 45.20 18.23
C GLN A 1003 -41.37 43.96 17.42
#